data_AF-A0A6P7XSF3-F1
#
_entry.id   AF-A0A6P7XSF3-F1
#
_cell.length_a   1.000
_cell.length_b   1.000
_cell.length_c   1.000
_cell.angle_alpha   90.00
_cell.angle_beta   90.00
_cell.angle_gamma   90.00
#
_symmetry.space_group_name_H-M   'P 1'
#
loop_
_entity.id
_entity.type
_entity.pdbx_description
1 polymer ?
#
loop_
_entity_poly.entity_id
_entity_poly.type
_entity_poly.pdbx_seq_one_letter_code
_entity_poly.pdbx_strand_id
1 'polypeptide(L)'
;MVMEKDHPSSNTALPQSSSHSRKSIREVIFRPLGLEVKLIFLYRPFVGSCCQKCTPISWENFFHKTYTNLGFHNPVKITEESTRFRGWLVRRLCYIVFMFDQKIKLENTSDVQDKICNSKRVQDVVTQSLSSKPGSTAVFSASHGVSASRWKREVLRIIGQIQSPLSTFLIRLLGWGMLKLLSHGFVNVQLHLGQLERLRNACKKNPQMPVVFLSTRMSQMDGLLLPILLISCGFQMPRVVWGAEVSSPGLRSVLKRFGALFFPFRRECQDNPEFPLLSKAVFASYVEQLLGRGHHLLIFLMKPFTGTWHLSSESRQCLESVLDALQNGAIPDVLIVPVGLSYDSVPDPPCTRFTTSVGTILLTILRMLIWQFGCVRVDFAQPFSLKEYITNDALMNFSTRISLEELLIPAILGKRSHLPEAESDWEPKPEMCEKLQDHEQDVANRLSIHALSGSVSCSAQMTVGIVSALLLHKHREGVFLSQLTKDFSWLCEEIIYRNFDVGFSGRRIDLVRHALQILQCCVKLYRLSFGDIYIILRNEESAVITLSQHSTSLLPVFIREAIGACSVNALLTEKTTFVSPMLSHLDILLEEEYLNQKIHCLFNLLPRDILLLPPCCSSYAFCQDVLDTMIQHGLLIMKEVSSRVPACDAGRRRFSEKLMWKAMDDFDDSDSDYNEDTGKRHFTVGETESCPDFFSFLCHLLRPILKIYARTAAFLNESVSYGTEAEYEEQLKLFLQKMARIDGSYECMNRSLAAVAVRTFKELRVLQESTDDSKVTLHLSETFSSEENLVLLRKFIQQFIYDD
;
A
#
# COMPACT_ATOMS: atom_id res chain seq x y z
N MET A 1 -18.59 -28.74 59.39
CA MET A 1 -19.66 -29.69 59.73
C MET A 1 -20.98 -28.98 59.49
N VAL A 2 -21.90 -29.66 58.80
CA VAL A 2 -23.22 -29.23 58.30
C VAL A 2 -23.21 -28.35 57.04
N MET A 3 -23.53 -29.03 55.94
CA MET A 3 -23.94 -28.48 54.65
C MET A 3 -25.43 -28.15 54.69
N GLU A 4 -25.85 -27.13 53.94
CA GLU A 4 -27.14 -27.20 53.26
C GLU A 4 -27.09 -26.43 51.93
N LYS A 5 -27.61 -27.08 50.90
CA LYS A 5 -27.71 -26.62 49.50
C LYS A 5 -28.86 -25.62 49.38
N ASP A 6 -28.74 -24.65 48.48
CA ASP A 6 -29.67 -24.49 47.36
C ASP A 6 -29.26 -23.36 46.39
N HIS A 7 -29.40 -23.66 45.10
CA HIS A 7 -29.16 -22.78 43.95
C HIS A 7 -30.47 -22.07 43.51
N PRO A 8 -30.43 -21.10 42.57
CA PRO A 8 -31.12 -19.82 42.70
C PRO A 8 -32.37 -19.68 41.81
N SER A 9 -33.21 -18.68 42.08
CA SER A 9 -34.04 -18.06 41.04
C SER A 9 -33.99 -16.54 41.13
N SER A 10 -33.34 -15.96 40.12
CA SER A 10 -33.18 -14.54 39.86
C SER A 10 -34.46 -13.97 39.24
N ASN A 11 -35.07 -13.00 39.92
CA ASN A 11 -35.92 -12.00 39.29
C ASN A 11 -35.77 -10.69 40.07
N THR A 12 -34.90 -9.81 39.62
CA THR A 12 -34.92 -8.40 40.01
C THR A 12 -34.54 -7.54 38.82
N ALA A 13 -35.44 -6.60 38.54
CA ALA A 13 -35.50 -5.78 37.35
C ALA A 13 -34.32 -4.81 37.23
N LEU A 14 -33.83 -4.66 36.00
CA LEU A 14 -32.98 -3.55 35.57
C LEU A 14 -33.77 -2.23 35.68
N PRO A 15 -33.20 -1.15 36.26
CA PRO A 15 -33.87 0.14 36.28
C PRO A 15 -33.83 0.80 34.89
N GLN A 16 -35.01 1.05 34.34
CA GLN A 16 -35.21 1.86 33.15
C GLN A 16 -34.87 3.34 33.46
N SER A 17 -33.63 3.76 33.24
CA SER A 17 -33.25 5.18 33.25
C SER A 17 -32.03 5.49 32.35
N SER A 18 -32.05 5.06 31.07
CA SER A 18 -30.88 5.17 30.18
C SER A 18 -31.05 6.05 28.92
N SER A 19 -32.16 6.78 28.75
CA SER A 19 -32.37 7.61 27.56
C SER A 19 -31.89 9.07 27.71
N HIS A 20 -31.99 9.68 28.90
CA HIS A 20 -31.58 11.07 29.12
C HIS A 20 -30.06 11.26 29.34
N SER A 21 -29.36 10.30 29.96
CA SER A 21 -27.90 10.35 30.20
C SER A 21 -27.08 10.19 28.90
N ARG A 22 -27.55 9.37 27.95
CA ARG A 22 -26.87 9.13 26.66
C ARG A 22 -26.77 10.38 25.78
N LYS A 23 -27.76 11.30 25.85
CA LYS A 23 -27.73 12.58 25.11
C LYS A 23 -26.70 13.54 25.70
N SER A 24 -26.60 13.62 27.03
CA SER A 24 -25.65 14.47 27.75
C SER A 24 -24.17 14.07 27.51
N ILE A 25 -23.88 12.76 27.44
CA ILE A 25 -22.51 12.27 27.18
C ILE A 25 -22.07 12.59 25.73
N ARG A 26 -22.99 12.47 24.75
CA ARG A 26 -22.71 12.82 23.35
C ARG A 26 -22.43 14.32 23.18
N GLU A 27 -23.19 15.20 23.82
CA GLU A 27 -23.04 16.65 23.65
C GLU A 27 -21.79 17.23 24.33
N VAL A 28 -21.30 16.60 25.41
CA VAL A 28 -20.08 17.05 26.13
C VAL A 28 -18.81 16.57 25.44
N ILE A 29 -18.83 15.42 24.76
CA ILE A 29 -17.67 14.85 24.06
C ILE A 29 -17.53 15.40 22.63
N PHE A 30 -18.64 15.70 21.94
CA PHE A 30 -18.65 16.03 20.51
C PHE A 30 -18.93 17.52 20.24
N ARG A 31 -18.19 18.43 20.88
CA ARG A 31 -18.16 19.85 20.45
C ARG A 31 -17.34 19.96 19.15
N PRO A 32 -17.78 20.77 18.17
CA PRO A 32 -17.00 21.00 16.94
C PRO A 32 -15.69 21.70 17.31
N LEU A 33 -14.58 20.99 17.16
CA LEU A 33 -13.25 21.49 17.49
C LEU A 33 -12.73 22.35 16.33
N GLY A 34 -12.55 23.64 16.60
CA GLY A 34 -11.66 24.49 15.80
C GLY A 34 -10.23 24.03 16.03
N LEU A 35 -9.71 23.19 15.13
CA LEU A 35 -8.32 22.74 15.12
C LEU A 35 -7.40 23.88 14.66
N GLU A 36 -7.06 24.79 15.57
CA GLU A 36 -5.96 25.73 15.40
C GLU A 36 -5.19 25.85 16.71
N VAL A 37 -4.06 25.13 16.88
CA VAL A 37 -3.02 25.52 17.87
C VAL A 37 -1.63 25.05 17.43
N LYS A 38 -0.66 25.93 17.68
CA LYS A 38 0.80 25.86 17.45
C LYS A 38 1.48 24.62 18.06
N LEU A 39 2.37 24.01 17.27
CA LEU A 39 3.30 22.96 17.67
C LEU A 39 4.29 23.50 18.70
N ILE A 40 4.28 22.92 19.90
CA ILE A 40 5.35 23.06 20.89
C ILE A 40 5.87 21.62 21.08
N PHE A 41 7.07 21.38 20.51
CA PHE A 41 7.89 20.17 20.63
C PHE A 41 7.39 18.86 20.01
N LEU A 42 7.41 18.76 18.68
CA LEU A 42 7.81 17.53 17.97
C LEU A 42 8.40 17.94 16.62
N TYR A 43 9.68 17.64 16.41
CA TYR A 43 10.33 17.78 15.10
C TYR A 43 9.67 16.77 14.16
N ARG A 44 8.96 17.24 13.13
CA ARG A 44 8.38 16.34 12.13
C ARG A 44 9.49 15.81 11.23
N PRO A 45 9.61 14.49 11.04
CA PRO A 45 10.59 13.94 10.14
C PRO A 45 10.25 14.38 8.72
N PHE A 46 11.29 14.58 7.91
CA PHE A 46 11.08 14.75 6.48
C PHE A 46 10.82 13.38 5.86
N VAL A 47 9.58 13.14 5.44
CA VAL A 47 9.17 11.85 4.88
C VAL A 47 9.01 11.94 3.36
N GLY A 48 9.31 10.84 2.66
CA GLY A 48 9.13 10.70 1.23
C GLY A 48 10.31 11.17 0.39
N SER A 49 11.55 11.03 0.87
CA SER A 49 12.73 11.13 -0.01
C SER A 49 12.70 10.02 -1.07
N CYS A 50 13.21 10.29 -2.27
CA CYS A 50 13.39 9.24 -3.27
C CYS A 50 14.52 8.27 -2.85
N CYS A 51 14.65 7.14 -3.54
CA CYS A 51 15.70 6.17 -3.20
C CYS A 51 17.07 6.71 -3.61
N GLN A 52 18.02 6.74 -2.66
CA GLN A 52 19.39 7.18 -2.92
C GLN A 52 20.14 6.23 -3.87
N LYS A 53 19.87 4.90 -3.79
CA LYS A 53 20.51 3.91 -4.66
C LYS A 53 20.01 4.00 -6.11
N CYS A 54 18.70 4.14 -6.30
CA CYS A 54 18.10 4.18 -7.65
C CYS A 54 18.21 5.55 -8.31
N THR A 55 18.16 6.63 -7.53
CA THR A 55 18.03 8.01 -8.04
C THR A 55 18.91 9.00 -7.24
N PRO A 56 20.24 8.83 -7.21
CA PRO A 56 21.15 9.68 -6.43
C PRO A 56 21.13 11.16 -6.86
N ILE A 57 21.06 11.46 -8.15
CA ILE A 57 21.06 12.83 -8.70
C ILE A 57 19.77 13.55 -8.32
N SER A 58 18.62 12.87 -8.48
CA SER A 58 17.33 13.42 -8.06
C SER A 58 17.23 13.58 -6.54
N TRP A 59 17.87 12.69 -5.78
CA TRP A 59 17.92 12.75 -4.33
C TRP A 59 18.58 14.04 -3.82
N GLU A 60 19.72 14.41 -4.42
CA GLU A 60 20.44 15.64 -4.07
C GLU A 60 19.74 16.91 -4.59
N ASN A 61 19.29 16.91 -5.85
CA ASN A 61 18.84 18.13 -6.54
C ASN A 61 17.50 18.69 -6.08
N PHE A 62 16.64 17.83 -5.51
CA PHE A 62 15.28 18.21 -5.08
C PHE A 62 15.12 18.27 -3.56
N PHE A 63 16.21 18.14 -2.80
CA PHE A 63 16.20 18.24 -1.35
C PHE A 63 16.71 19.60 -0.85
N HIS A 64 15.89 20.30 -0.06
CA HIS A 64 16.32 21.46 0.71
C HIS A 64 15.75 21.40 2.13
N LYS A 65 16.61 21.60 3.14
CA LYS A 65 16.25 21.53 4.57
C LYS A 65 15.18 22.55 4.98
N THR A 66 15.02 23.66 4.26
CA THR A 66 14.02 24.69 4.56
C THR A 66 12.58 24.23 4.34
N TYR A 67 12.35 23.19 3.53
CA TYR A 67 11.01 22.70 3.24
C TYR A 67 10.34 22.02 4.44
N THR A 68 11.10 21.50 5.40
CA THR A 68 10.56 20.81 6.59
C THR A 68 9.89 21.76 7.58
N ASN A 69 10.25 23.05 7.53
CA ASN A 69 9.71 24.08 8.42
C ASN A 69 8.40 24.68 7.90
N LEU A 70 8.00 24.36 6.67
CA LEU A 70 6.77 24.87 6.07
C LEU A 70 5.57 24.07 6.59
N GLY A 71 4.55 24.77 7.09
CA GLY A 71 3.37 24.15 7.71
C GLY A 71 2.38 23.52 6.72
N PHE A 72 1.17 23.24 7.20
CA PHE A 72 0.09 22.66 6.41
C PHE A 72 -0.81 23.73 5.80
N HIS A 73 -1.34 23.42 4.61
CA HIS A 73 -2.35 24.23 3.94
C HIS A 73 -3.61 23.41 3.73
N ASN A 74 -4.76 24.01 4.02
CA ASN A 74 -6.05 23.44 3.67
C ASN A 74 -6.57 24.08 2.37
N PRO A 75 -6.41 23.41 1.21
CA PRO A 75 -6.83 23.94 -0.09
C PRO A 75 -8.35 24.02 -0.24
N VAL A 76 -9.10 23.32 0.61
CA VAL A 76 -10.57 23.27 0.57
C VAL A 76 -11.19 24.44 1.34
N LYS A 77 -10.47 25.04 2.29
CA LYS A 77 -10.90 26.22 3.05
C LYS A 77 -10.59 27.49 2.25
N ILE A 78 -11.44 27.79 1.28
CA ILE A 78 -11.31 28.95 0.39
C ILE A 78 -11.99 30.16 1.02
N THR A 79 -11.19 31.15 1.40
CA THR A 79 -11.66 32.44 1.93
C THR A 79 -11.53 33.54 0.87
N GLU A 80 -11.92 34.76 1.21
CA GLU A 80 -11.73 35.93 0.33
C GLU A 80 -10.24 36.16 0.00
N GLU A 81 -9.34 35.83 0.92
CA GLU A 81 -7.89 36.05 0.82
C GLU A 81 -7.22 35.19 -0.26
N SER A 82 -7.80 34.03 -0.57
CA SER A 82 -7.27 33.16 -1.64
C SER A 82 -7.71 33.61 -3.04
N THR A 83 -8.54 34.65 -3.14
CA THR A 83 -9.00 35.22 -4.41
C THR A 83 -8.45 36.63 -4.61
N ARG A 84 -8.30 37.05 -5.88
CA ARG A 84 -7.85 38.42 -6.23
C ARG A 84 -8.88 39.50 -5.91
N PHE A 85 -10.15 39.10 -5.75
CA PHE A 85 -11.27 40.01 -5.60
C PHE A 85 -11.67 40.11 -4.12
N ARG A 86 -12.15 41.29 -3.71
CA ARG A 86 -12.64 41.53 -2.36
C ARG A 86 -14.08 42.05 -2.39
N GLY A 87 -14.89 41.67 -1.40
CA GLY A 87 -16.27 42.14 -1.24
C GLY A 87 -17.27 41.08 -0.76
N TRP A 88 -18.48 41.55 -0.42
CA TRP A 88 -19.56 40.71 0.13
C TRP A 88 -19.97 39.56 -0.81
N LEU A 89 -20.05 39.82 -2.12
CA LEU A 89 -20.45 38.82 -3.10
C LEU A 89 -19.36 37.76 -3.29
N VAL A 90 -18.08 38.15 -3.20
CA VAL A 90 -16.93 37.24 -3.24
C VAL A 90 -16.93 36.32 -2.02
N ARG A 91 -17.31 36.80 -0.82
CA ARG A 91 -17.43 35.93 0.36
C ARG A 91 -18.45 34.81 0.20
N ARG A 92 -19.55 35.06 -0.52
CA ARG A 92 -20.60 34.05 -0.76
C ARG A 92 -20.29 33.13 -1.93
N LEU A 93 -19.55 33.62 -2.93
CA LEU A 93 -19.21 32.88 -4.14
C LEU A 93 -17.71 32.58 -4.25
N CYS A 94 -16.99 32.53 -3.13
CA CYS A 94 -15.52 32.42 -3.10
C CYS A 94 -15.02 31.20 -3.88
N TYR A 95 -15.66 30.05 -3.69
CA TYR A 95 -15.35 28.82 -4.43
C TYR A 95 -15.55 28.96 -5.95
N ILE A 96 -16.58 29.68 -6.39
CA ILE A 96 -16.82 29.92 -7.83
C ILE A 96 -15.75 30.86 -8.36
N VAL A 97 -15.59 32.02 -7.74
CA VAL A 97 -14.61 33.04 -8.15
C VAL A 97 -13.20 32.44 -8.21
N PHE A 98 -12.82 31.66 -7.20
CA PHE A 98 -11.55 30.96 -7.15
C PHE A 98 -11.35 30.01 -8.33
N MET A 99 -12.30 29.12 -8.62
CA MET A 99 -12.19 28.18 -9.75
C MET A 99 -12.17 28.89 -11.10
N PHE A 100 -12.81 30.05 -11.22
CA PHE A 100 -12.78 30.85 -12.44
C PHE A 100 -11.43 31.58 -12.65
N ASP A 101 -10.71 31.92 -11.58
CA ASP A 101 -9.35 32.51 -11.64
C ASP A 101 -8.27 31.49 -12.04
N GLN A 102 -8.55 30.19 -11.90
CA GLN A 102 -7.60 29.14 -12.25
C GLN A 102 -7.32 29.10 -13.77
N LYS A 103 -6.04 29.08 -14.12
CA LYS A 103 -5.56 29.02 -15.51
C LYS A 103 -5.65 27.58 -16.04
N ILE A 104 -6.72 27.28 -16.77
CA ILE A 104 -6.86 26.01 -17.49
C ILE A 104 -6.42 26.21 -18.94
N LYS A 105 -5.33 25.57 -19.36
CA LYS A 105 -4.87 25.60 -20.75
C LYS A 105 -5.87 24.85 -21.64
N LEU A 106 -6.35 25.51 -22.69
CA LEU A 106 -7.18 24.88 -23.72
C LEU A 106 -6.28 24.09 -24.70
N GLU A 107 -6.70 22.88 -25.08
CA GLU A 107 -5.99 22.07 -26.06
C GLU A 107 -6.55 22.26 -27.47
N ASN A 108 -5.66 22.42 -28.45
CA ASN A 108 -6.00 22.25 -29.86
C ASN A 108 -5.99 20.75 -30.20
N THR A 109 -7.19 20.17 -30.32
CA THR A 109 -7.38 18.73 -30.53
C THR A 109 -7.16 18.28 -31.99
N SER A 110 -7.30 19.18 -32.96
CA SER A 110 -7.13 18.87 -34.39
C SER A 110 -5.71 18.41 -34.72
N ASP A 111 -4.70 19.14 -34.23
CA ASP A 111 -3.28 18.81 -34.45
C ASP A 111 -2.88 17.46 -33.79
N VAL A 112 -3.53 17.06 -32.69
CA VAL A 112 -3.26 15.77 -32.04
C VAL A 112 -3.72 14.62 -32.93
N GLN A 113 -4.93 14.73 -33.47
CA GLN A 113 -5.56 13.66 -34.23
C GLN A 113 -4.76 13.35 -35.50
N ASP A 114 -4.33 14.38 -36.23
CA ASP A 114 -3.54 14.19 -37.44
C ASP A 114 -2.14 13.64 -37.14
N LYS A 115 -1.49 14.06 -36.04
CA LYS A 115 -0.20 13.49 -35.61
C LYS A 115 -0.30 12.01 -35.21
N ILE A 116 -1.37 11.61 -34.54
CA ILE A 116 -1.58 10.20 -34.16
C ILE A 116 -1.84 9.34 -35.41
N CYS A 117 -2.70 9.80 -36.33
CA CYS A 117 -2.94 9.10 -37.60
C CYS A 117 -1.67 8.93 -38.43
N ASN A 118 -0.72 9.88 -38.34
CA ASN A 118 0.55 9.84 -39.06
C ASN A 118 1.69 9.19 -38.26
N SER A 119 1.44 8.69 -37.06
CA SER A 119 2.48 8.05 -36.25
C SER A 119 2.91 6.72 -36.87
N LYS A 120 4.22 6.45 -36.86
CA LYS A 120 4.81 5.22 -37.44
C LYS A 120 4.13 3.96 -36.89
N ARG A 121 3.97 3.87 -35.57
CA ARG A 121 3.28 2.76 -34.87
C ARG A 121 1.89 2.45 -35.44
N VAL A 122 1.09 3.48 -35.71
CA VAL A 122 -0.26 3.30 -36.26
C VAL A 122 -0.21 2.93 -37.74
N GLN A 123 0.72 3.52 -38.51
CA GLN A 123 0.92 3.18 -39.91
C GLN A 123 1.40 1.74 -40.09
N ASP A 124 2.32 1.27 -39.25
CA ASP A 124 2.87 -0.08 -39.31
C ASP A 124 1.77 -1.12 -39.09
N VAL A 125 0.94 -0.95 -38.06
CA VAL A 125 -0.23 -1.82 -37.80
C VAL A 125 -1.21 -1.79 -38.98
N VAL A 126 -1.50 -0.59 -39.52
CA VAL A 126 -2.41 -0.45 -40.67
C VAL A 126 -1.84 -1.12 -41.92
N THR A 127 -0.54 -1.01 -42.18
CA THR A 127 0.10 -1.67 -43.34
C THR A 127 0.15 -3.18 -43.18
N GLN A 128 0.38 -3.69 -41.96
CA GLN A 128 0.34 -5.11 -41.64
C GLN A 128 -1.07 -5.69 -41.88
N SER A 129 -2.11 -5.01 -41.40
CA SER A 129 -3.53 -5.31 -41.67
C SER A 129 -3.92 -5.28 -43.15
N LEU A 130 -3.25 -4.47 -43.98
CA LEU A 130 -3.47 -4.43 -45.42
C LEU A 130 -2.80 -5.59 -46.15
N SER A 131 -1.70 -6.12 -45.60
CA SER A 131 -0.91 -7.23 -46.18
C SER A 131 -1.41 -8.63 -45.82
N SER A 132 -2.11 -8.79 -44.68
CA SER A 132 -2.59 -10.07 -44.13
C SER A 132 -3.79 -10.70 -44.86
N LYS A 133 -4.28 -10.11 -45.95
CA LYS A 133 -5.33 -10.72 -46.81
C LYS A 133 -4.82 -11.17 -48.19
N PRO A 134 -4.21 -12.37 -48.28
CA PRO A 134 -4.21 -13.17 -49.51
C PRO A 134 -4.71 -14.59 -49.21
N GLY A 135 -6.02 -14.81 -49.12
CA GLY A 135 -6.53 -16.15 -48.78
C GLY A 135 -8.03 -16.38 -48.70
N SER A 136 -8.87 -15.45 -49.17
CA SER A 136 -10.30 -15.72 -49.33
C SER A 136 -10.71 -15.30 -50.73
N THR A 137 -11.19 -16.30 -51.46
CA THR A 137 -11.66 -16.35 -52.84
C THR A 137 -12.06 -15.01 -53.46
N ALA A 138 -11.43 -14.74 -54.60
CA ALA A 138 -11.66 -13.61 -55.48
C ALA A 138 -13.11 -13.56 -55.99
N VAL A 139 -13.91 -12.66 -55.44
CA VAL A 139 -14.98 -11.95 -56.15
C VAL A 139 -14.99 -10.52 -55.58
N PHE A 140 -14.97 -9.51 -56.46
CA PHE A 140 -14.87 -8.06 -56.20
C PHE A 140 -13.47 -7.42 -56.18
N SER A 141 -12.83 -7.43 -57.34
CA SER A 141 -11.94 -6.36 -57.77
C SER A 141 -12.75 -5.14 -58.26
N ALA A 142 -12.83 -4.06 -57.46
CA ALA A 142 -12.92 -2.65 -57.88
C ALA A 142 -13.36 -1.73 -56.71
N SER A 143 -12.42 -1.26 -55.87
CA SER A 143 -12.51 0.04 -55.15
C SER A 143 -11.22 0.37 -54.39
N HIS A 144 -10.15 0.69 -55.11
CA HIS A 144 -8.82 1.01 -54.56
C HIS A 144 -8.72 2.39 -53.84
N GLY A 145 -9.83 3.01 -53.41
CA GLY A 145 -9.84 4.29 -52.69
C GLY A 145 -10.44 4.27 -51.28
N VAL A 146 -10.96 3.12 -50.82
CA VAL A 146 -11.87 3.04 -49.66
C VAL A 146 -11.20 2.53 -48.37
N SER A 147 -9.93 2.15 -48.41
CA SER A 147 -9.25 1.57 -47.24
C SER A 147 -8.72 2.62 -46.25
N ALA A 148 -7.98 3.64 -46.71
CA ALA A 148 -7.34 4.63 -45.83
C ALA A 148 -8.35 5.50 -45.05
N SER A 149 -9.46 5.88 -45.70
CA SER A 149 -10.53 6.68 -45.07
C SER A 149 -11.36 5.88 -44.06
N ARG A 150 -11.40 4.53 -44.19
CA ARG A 150 -12.02 3.64 -43.19
C ARG A 150 -11.15 3.55 -41.93
N TRP A 151 -9.85 3.32 -42.08
CA TRP A 151 -8.93 3.26 -40.93
C TRP A 151 -8.80 4.60 -40.20
N LYS A 152 -8.76 5.73 -40.93
CA LYS A 152 -8.77 7.06 -40.29
C LYS A 152 -10.02 7.27 -39.42
N ARG A 153 -11.19 6.82 -39.88
CA ARG A 153 -12.43 6.85 -39.07
C ARG A 153 -12.35 5.96 -37.84
N GLU A 154 -11.74 4.78 -37.97
CA GLU A 154 -11.58 3.86 -36.84
C GLU A 154 -10.62 4.40 -35.78
N VAL A 155 -9.48 4.97 -36.21
CA VAL A 155 -8.54 5.66 -35.31
C VAL A 155 -9.23 6.82 -34.60
N LEU A 156 -10.02 7.62 -35.32
CA LEU A 156 -10.80 8.71 -34.70
C LEU A 156 -11.87 8.20 -33.72
N ARG A 157 -12.50 7.06 -33.99
CA ARG A 157 -13.43 6.38 -33.06
C ARG A 157 -12.69 5.96 -31.80
N ILE A 158 -11.51 5.33 -31.92
CA ILE A 158 -10.68 4.93 -30.80
C ILE A 158 -10.21 6.15 -29.98
N ILE A 159 -9.78 7.23 -30.63
CA ILE A 159 -9.41 8.47 -29.95
C ILE A 159 -10.60 9.05 -29.16
N GLY A 160 -11.81 9.06 -29.73
CA GLY A 160 -13.02 9.46 -29.02
C GLY A 160 -13.41 8.51 -27.87
N GLN A 161 -12.99 7.25 -27.95
CA GLN A 161 -13.10 6.29 -26.85
C GLN A 161 -12.07 6.56 -25.75
N ILE A 162 -10.89 7.07 -26.06
CA ILE A 162 -9.83 7.38 -25.10
C ILE A 162 -10.13 8.67 -24.32
N GLN A 163 -10.35 9.77 -25.04
CA GLN A 163 -10.55 11.09 -24.41
C GLN A 163 -11.51 11.97 -25.20
N SER A 164 -12.08 12.97 -24.53
CA SER A 164 -12.81 14.08 -25.14
C SER A 164 -12.04 15.39 -24.93
N PRO A 165 -12.28 16.43 -25.76
CA PRO A 165 -11.74 17.76 -25.48
C PRO A 165 -12.13 18.21 -24.08
N LEU A 166 -11.20 18.86 -23.39
CA LEU A 166 -11.45 19.40 -22.06
C LEU A 166 -12.55 20.46 -22.11
N SER A 167 -13.56 20.29 -21.27
CA SER A 167 -14.54 21.34 -21.05
C SER A 167 -14.13 22.16 -19.84
N THR A 168 -13.64 23.37 -20.08
CA THR A 168 -13.27 24.32 -19.01
C THR A 168 -14.45 24.64 -18.09
N PHE A 169 -15.65 24.76 -18.67
CA PHE A 169 -16.87 24.95 -17.89
C PHE A 169 -17.14 23.77 -16.96
N LEU A 170 -17.02 22.54 -17.46
CA LEU A 170 -17.25 21.32 -16.67
C LEU A 170 -16.21 21.14 -15.57
N ILE A 171 -14.93 21.41 -15.85
CA ILE A 171 -13.86 21.40 -14.84
C ILE A 171 -14.15 22.43 -13.74
N ARG A 172 -14.55 23.65 -14.10
CA ARG A 172 -14.88 24.70 -13.13
C ARG A 172 -16.11 24.34 -12.29
N LEU A 173 -17.15 23.80 -12.91
CA LEU A 173 -18.38 23.39 -12.24
C LEU A 173 -18.14 22.21 -11.29
N LEU A 174 -17.46 21.16 -11.77
CA LEU A 174 -17.13 19.99 -10.94
C LEU A 174 -16.11 20.36 -9.86
N GLY A 175 -15.11 21.18 -10.17
CA GLY A 175 -14.16 21.69 -9.20
C GLY A 175 -14.85 22.48 -8.08
N TRP A 176 -15.75 23.40 -8.42
CA TRP A 176 -16.58 24.12 -7.44
C TRP A 176 -17.42 23.18 -6.58
N GLY A 177 -18.16 22.26 -7.23
CA GLY A 177 -19.04 21.32 -6.53
C GLY A 177 -18.26 20.39 -5.60
N MET A 178 -17.12 19.87 -6.04
CA MET A 178 -16.26 18.99 -5.25
C MET A 178 -15.57 19.72 -4.11
N LEU A 179 -15.02 20.92 -4.31
CA LEU A 179 -14.44 21.69 -3.20
C LEU A 179 -15.48 21.98 -2.12
N LYS A 180 -16.72 22.30 -2.52
CA LYS A 180 -17.81 22.49 -1.58
C LYS A 180 -18.20 21.19 -0.87
N LEU A 181 -18.28 20.08 -1.61
CA LEU A 181 -18.55 18.75 -1.04
C LEU A 181 -17.49 18.33 -0.02
N LEU A 182 -16.22 18.53 -0.34
CA LEU A 182 -15.09 18.22 0.53
C LEU A 182 -15.08 19.10 1.77
N SER A 183 -15.41 20.40 1.62
CA SER A 183 -15.49 21.33 2.75
C SER A 183 -16.59 20.97 3.75
N HIS A 184 -17.60 20.25 3.27
CA HIS A 184 -18.73 19.82 4.08
C HIS A 184 -18.51 18.44 4.70
N GLY A 185 -18.00 17.48 3.92
CA GLY A 185 -17.82 16.10 4.38
C GLY A 185 -16.55 15.85 5.20
N PHE A 186 -15.50 16.66 5.01
CA PHE A 186 -14.26 16.56 5.78
C PHE A 186 -14.04 17.80 6.65
N VAL A 187 -13.56 17.57 7.87
CA VAL A 187 -13.19 18.64 8.82
C VAL A 187 -11.97 19.39 8.31
N ASN A 188 -10.99 18.67 7.76
CA ASN A 188 -9.76 19.25 7.24
C ASN A 188 -9.18 18.41 6.10
N VAL A 189 -8.71 19.06 5.05
CA VAL A 189 -7.90 18.43 4.00
C VAL A 189 -6.53 19.07 4.09
N GLN A 190 -5.49 18.31 4.42
CA GLN A 190 -4.16 18.83 4.70
C GLN A 190 -3.19 18.50 3.58
N LEU A 191 -2.51 19.53 3.09
CA LEU A 191 -1.36 19.44 2.19
C LEU A 191 -0.13 20.01 2.87
N HIS A 192 1.00 19.33 2.76
CA HIS A 192 2.28 19.84 3.27
C HIS A 192 2.84 20.91 2.31
N LEU A 193 2.96 22.17 2.77
CA LEU A 193 3.43 23.27 1.92
C LEU A 193 4.85 23.05 1.39
N GLY A 194 5.72 22.45 2.20
CA GLY A 194 7.09 22.14 1.78
C GLY A 194 7.19 21.14 0.63
N GLN A 195 6.33 20.12 0.61
CA GLN A 195 6.28 19.14 -0.49
C GLN A 195 5.74 19.81 -1.76
N LEU A 196 4.74 20.68 -1.60
CA LEU A 196 4.16 21.44 -2.71
C LEU A 196 5.17 22.42 -3.33
N GLU A 197 5.94 23.14 -2.51
CA GLU A 197 6.95 24.08 -2.99
C GLU A 197 8.11 23.36 -3.65
N ARG A 198 8.50 22.17 -3.15
CA ARG A 198 9.45 21.29 -3.86
C ARG A 198 8.94 20.95 -5.25
N LEU A 199 7.68 20.53 -5.37
CA LEU A 199 7.08 20.17 -6.65
C LEU A 199 7.04 21.39 -7.60
N ARG A 200 6.66 22.58 -7.10
CA ARG A 200 6.70 23.82 -7.88
C ARG A 200 8.10 24.14 -8.36
N ASN A 201 9.11 23.97 -7.51
CA ASN A 201 10.50 24.25 -7.86
C ASN A 201 11.03 23.24 -8.88
N ALA A 202 10.65 21.96 -8.78
CA ALA A 202 10.97 20.96 -9.79
C ALA A 202 10.34 21.31 -11.16
N CYS A 203 9.07 21.69 -11.19
CA CYS A 203 8.40 22.12 -12.43
C CYS A 203 8.97 23.43 -13.01
N LYS A 204 9.43 24.37 -12.16
CA LYS A 204 10.07 25.62 -12.60
C LYS A 204 11.46 25.38 -13.20
N LYS A 205 12.27 24.51 -12.59
CA LYS A 205 13.60 24.15 -13.10
C LYS A 205 13.48 23.42 -14.44
N ASN A 206 12.48 22.56 -14.58
CA ASN A 206 12.27 21.71 -15.76
C ASN A 206 10.91 21.96 -16.43
N PRO A 207 10.67 23.13 -17.06
CA PRO A 207 9.35 23.50 -17.59
C PRO A 207 8.90 22.66 -18.79
N GLN A 208 9.83 21.95 -19.45
CA GLN A 208 9.53 21.07 -20.59
C GLN A 208 9.29 19.61 -20.17
N MET A 209 9.54 19.23 -18.90
CA MET A 209 9.37 17.86 -18.44
C MET A 209 7.95 17.64 -17.89
N PRO A 210 7.20 16.65 -18.40
CA PRO A 210 5.92 16.26 -17.82
C PRO A 210 6.13 15.61 -16.45
N VAL A 211 5.07 15.63 -15.64
CA VAL A 211 5.05 15.04 -14.29
C VAL A 211 4.02 13.92 -14.29
N VAL A 212 4.44 12.73 -13.87
CA VAL A 212 3.57 11.57 -13.70
C VAL A 212 3.41 11.31 -12.21
N PHE A 213 2.20 11.51 -11.72
CA PHE A 213 1.82 11.21 -10.34
C PHE A 213 1.43 9.74 -10.23
N LEU A 214 2.05 9.02 -9.30
CA LEU A 214 1.76 7.62 -8.98
C LEU A 214 1.14 7.54 -7.59
N SER A 215 -0.19 7.40 -7.52
CA SER A 215 -0.93 7.46 -6.25
C SER A 215 -1.57 6.13 -5.90
N THR A 216 -1.58 5.76 -4.63
CA THR A 216 -2.44 4.65 -4.14
C THR A 216 -3.91 5.07 -4.14
N ARG A 217 -4.80 4.28 -4.73
CA ARG A 217 -6.25 4.56 -4.68
C ARG A 217 -6.86 4.01 -3.39
N MET A 218 -7.25 4.89 -2.47
CA MET A 218 -7.94 4.55 -1.22
C MET A 218 -9.47 4.64 -1.38
N SER A 219 -9.94 5.55 -2.22
CA SER A 219 -11.36 5.77 -2.53
C SER A 219 -11.60 5.93 -4.03
N GLN A 220 -12.81 5.61 -4.49
CA GLN A 220 -13.26 5.96 -5.84
C GLN A 220 -13.26 7.49 -6.08
N MET A 221 -13.40 8.29 -5.01
CA MET A 221 -13.35 9.75 -5.08
C MET A 221 -11.96 10.30 -5.39
N ASP A 222 -10.89 9.52 -5.17
CA ASP A 222 -9.49 9.98 -5.34
C ASP A 222 -9.22 10.45 -6.76
N GLY A 223 -9.85 9.81 -7.75
CA GLY A 223 -9.76 10.16 -9.17
C GLY A 223 -10.30 11.55 -9.52
N LEU A 224 -11.13 12.14 -8.65
CA LEU A 224 -11.61 13.52 -8.76
C LEU A 224 -10.93 14.43 -7.74
N LEU A 225 -10.68 13.94 -6.53
CA LEU A 225 -10.07 14.70 -5.44
C LEU A 225 -8.70 15.24 -5.84
N LEU A 226 -7.76 14.34 -6.20
CA LEU A 226 -6.37 14.72 -6.39
C LEU A 226 -6.15 15.74 -7.53
N PRO A 227 -6.79 15.59 -8.72
CA PRO A 227 -6.69 16.61 -9.78
C PRO A 227 -7.24 17.98 -9.37
N ILE A 228 -8.33 18.02 -8.59
CA ILE A 228 -8.95 19.27 -8.12
C ILE A 228 -8.07 19.94 -7.08
N LEU A 229 -7.46 19.16 -6.17
CA LEU A 229 -6.48 19.66 -5.21
C LEU A 229 -5.25 20.24 -5.92
N LEU A 230 -4.75 19.56 -6.96
CA LEU A 230 -3.63 20.05 -7.75
C LEU A 230 -3.96 21.36 -8.48
N ILE A 231 -5.14 21.47 -9.10
CA ILE A 231 -5.62 22.74 -9.69
C ILE A 231 -5.71 23.84 -8.63
N SER A 232 -6.30 23.54 -7.47
CA SER A 232 -6.43 24.53 -6.39
C SER A 232 -5.07 25.03 -5.88
N CYS A 233 -4.02 24.22 -6.03
CA CYS A 233 -2.65 24.59 -5.70
C CYS A 233 -1.90 25.32 -6.82
N GLY A 234 -2.55 25.58 -7.96
CA GLY A 234 -1.99 26.27 -9.12
C GLY A 234 -1.23 25.38 -10.11
N PHE A 235 -1.36 24.05 -10.01
CA PHE A 235 -0.80 23.12 -11.00
C PHE A 235 -1.74 22.94 -12.20
N GLN A 236 -1.18 22.50 -13.33
CA GLN A 236 -1.99 22.14 -14.49
C GLN A 236 -2.81 20.89 -14.17
N MET A 237 -4.02 20.80 -14.73
CA MET A 237 -4.90 19.64 -14.57
C MET A 237 -4.20 18.37 -15.07
N PRO A 238 -3.92 17.38 -14.20
CA PRO A 238 -3.37 16.10 -14.65
C PRO A 238 -4.45 15.28 -15.34
N ARG A 239 -4.03 14.51 -16.35
CA ARG A 239 -4.87 13.53 -17.03
C ARG A 239 -4.94 12.26 -16.18
N VAL A 240 -6.14 11.81 -15.86
CA VAL A 240 -6.31 10.70 -14.91
C VAL A 240 -6.56 9.41 -15.66
N VAL A 241 -5.77 8.37 -15.42
CA VAL A 241 -6.04 7.04 -15.98
C VAL A 241 -7.15 6.37 -15.18
N TRP A 242 -8.26 6.08 -15.85
CA TRP A 242 -9.40 5.35 -15.28
C TRP A 242 -9.49 3.94 -15.87
N GLY A 243 -9.63 2.95 -15.00
CA GLY A 243 -9.79 1.55 -15.38
C GLY A 243 -11.22 1.19 -15.80
N ALA A 244 -11.43 -0.09 -16.11
CA ALA A 244 -12.72 -0.64 -16.54
C ALA A 244 -13.86 -0.58 -15.49
N GLU A 245 -13.55 -0.12 -14.28
CA GLU A 245 -14.45 0.04 -13.13
C GLU A 245 -15.67 0.93 -13.40
N VAL A 246 -15.57 1.91 -14.30
CA VAL A 246 -16.68 2.80 -14.67
C VAL A 246 -17.58 2.14 -15.70
N SER A 247 -18.67 1.52 -15.24
CA SER A 247 -19.61 0.79 -16.11
C SER A 247 -20.59 1.70 -16.85
N SER A 248 -20.86 2.91 -16.33
CA SER A 248 -21.89 3.79 -16.89
C SER A 248 -21.38 4.71 -18.01
N PRO A 249 -21.99 4.69 -19.22
CA PRO A 249 -21.51 5.45 -20.37
C PRO A 249 -21.67 6.97 -20.21
N GLY A 250 -22.73 7.42 -19.53
CA GLY A 250 -22.97 8.84 -19.25
C GLY A 250 -21.89 9.44 -18.34
N LEU A 251 -21.57 8.75 -17.24
CA LEU A 251 -20.49 9.13 -16.32
C LEU A 251 -19.13 9.12 -17.04
N ARG A 252 -18.87 8.10 -17.86
CA ARG A 252 -17.66 8.04 -18.68
C ARG A 252 -17.51 9.26 -19.59
N SER A 253 -18.59 9.70 -20.24
CA SER A 253 -18.59 10.91 -21.08
C SER A 253 -18.27 12.17 -20.28
N VAL A 254 -18.82 12.32 -19.08
CA VAL A 254 -18.53 13.44 -18.16
C VAL A 254 -17.07 13.41 -17.71
N LEU A 255 -16.58 12.26 -17.26
CA LEU A 255 -15.20 12.08 -16.81
C LEU A 255 -14.19 12.33 -17.93
N LYS A 256 -14.46 11.91 -19.17
CA LYS A 256 -13.63 12.21 -20.34
C LYS A 256 -13.46 13.72 -20.57
N ARG A 257 -14.54 14.48 -20.42
CA ARG A 257 -14.52 15.95 -20.53
C ARG A 257 -13.81 16.63 -19.37
N PHE A 258 -13.74 15.95 -18.22
CA PHE A 258 -13.01 16.40 -17.03
C PHE A 258 -11.50 16.12 -17.13
N GLY A 259 -11.10 15.14 -17.94
CA GLY A 259 -9.70 14.79 -18.17
C GLY A 259 -9.34 13.34 -17.88
N ALA A 260 -10.33 12.46 -17.72
CA ALA A 260 -10.12 11.02 -17.61
C ALA A 260 -9.72 10.40 -18.96
N LEU A 261 -8.68 9.57 -18.92
CA LEU A 261 -8.25 8.68 -19.97
C LEU A 261 -8.85 7.30 -19.72
N PHE A 262 -9.60 6.80 -20.69
CA PHE A 262 -10.14 5.45 -20.64
C PHE A 262 -9.40 4.57 -21.65
N PHE A 263 -9.09 3.35 -21.26
CA PHE A 263 -8.60 2.37 -22.22
C PHE A 263 -9.75 1.92 -23.13
N PRO A 264 -9.55 1.84 -24.47
CA PRO A 264 -10.57 1.36 -25.40
C PRO A 264 -10.97 -0.09 -25.05
N PHE A 265 -12.26 -0.32 -24.82
CA PHE A 265 -12.77 -1.58 -24.26
C PHE A 265 -12.81 -2.72 -25.29
N ARG A 266 -12.40 -3.92 -24.84
CA ARG A 266 -12.45 -5.20 -25.56
C ARG A 266 -13.87 -5.74 -25.84
N ARG A 267 -14.93 -5.17 -25.23
CA ARG A 267 -16.29 -5.77 -25.23
C ARG A 267 -17.08 -5.57 -26.54
N GLU A 268 -16.70 -4.65 -27.41
CA GLU A 268 -17.32 -4.51 -28.74
C GLU A 268 -16.54 -5.31 -29.82
N CYS A 269 -15.49 -6.05 -29.44
CA CYS A 269 -14.47 -6.59 -30.34
C CYS A 269 -14.58 -8.10 -30.60
N GLN A 270 -15.79 -8.67 -30.57
CA GLN A 270 -15.92 -10.09 -30.95
C GLN A 270 -15.76 -10.30 -32.47
N ASP A 271 -15.78 -9.22 -33.26
CA ASP A 271 -15.83 -9.29 -34.73
C ASP A 271 -14.52 -8.94 -35.46
N ASN A 272 -13.45 -8.49 -34.78
CA ASN A 272 -12.20 -8.12 -35.48
C ASN A 272 -10.90 -8.35 -34.66
N PRO A 273 -10.05 -9.32 -35.03
CA PRO A 273 -8.82 -9.67 -34.29
C PRO A 273 -7.73 -8.59 -34.34
N GLU A 274 -7.81 -7.64 -35.26
CA GLU A 274 -6.80 -6.57 -35.45
C GLU A 274 -7.06 -5.33 -34.58
N PHE A 275 -8.29 -5.20 -34.04
CA PHE A 275 -8.68 -4.03 -33.23
C PHE A 275 -7.85 -3.86 -31.94
N PRO A 276 -7.52 -4.92 -31.18
CA PRO A 276 -6.73 -4.79 -29.95
C PRO A 276 -5.34 -4.18 -30.21
N LEU A 277 -4.66 -4.63 -31.27
CA LEU A 277 -3.33 -4.13 -31.65
C LEU A 277 -3.39 -2.65 -32.07
N LEU A 278 -4.36 -2.30 -32.92
CA LEU A 278 -4.58 -0.91 -33.32
C LEU A 278 -4.91 -0.02 -32.12
N SER A 279 -5.74 -0.49 -31.20
CA SER A 279 -6.14 0.26 -30.01
C SER A 279 -4.95 0.53 -29.07
N LYS A 280 -4.06 -0.45 -28.90
CA LYS A 280 -2.80 -0.31 -28.14
C LYS A 280 -1.88 0.71 -28.82
N ALA A 281 -1.69 0.61 -30.13
CA ALA A 281 -0.85 1.54 -30.89
C ALA A 281 -1.37 2.99 -30.84
N VAL A 282 -2.69 3.19 -31.00
CA VAL A 282 -3.33 4.51 -30.91
C VAL A 282 -3.20 5.09 -29.50
N PHE A 283 -3.37 4.28 -28.47
CA PHE A 283 -3.22 4.72 -27.08
C PHE A 283 -1.77 5.09 -26.75
N ALA A 284 -0.79 4.29 -27.15
CA ALA A 284 0.63 4.59 -26.96
C ALA A 284 1.04 5.89 -27.67
N SER A 285 0.67 6.06 -28.94
CA SER A 285 0.90 7.31 -29.68
C SER A 285 0.18 8.51 -29.04
N TYR A 286 -1.00 8.31 -28.44
CA TYR A 286 -1.71 9.36 -27.73
C TYR A 286 -0.97 9.82 -26.47
N VAL A 287 -0.51 8.88 -25.63
CA VAL A 287 0.25 9.18 -24.40
C VAL A 287 1.55 9.89 -24.74
N GLU A 288 2.25 9.44 -25.79
CA GLU A 288 3.48 10.08 -26.30
C GLU A 288 3.24 11.55 -26.68
N GLN A 289 2.19 11.86 -27.44
CA GLN A 289 1.84 13.24 -27.83
C GLN A 289 1.41 14.11 -26.64
N LEU A 290 0.74 13.52 -25.64
CA LEU A 290 0.31 14.19 -24.43
C LEU A 290 1.52 14.61 -23.57
N LEU A 291 2.47 13.69 -23.38
CA LEU A 291 3.68 13.93 -22.61
C LEU A 291 4.65 14.87 -23.35
N GLY A 292 4.78 14.74 -24.68
CA GLY A 292 5.59 15.64 -25.51
C GLY A 292 5.12 17.10 -25.49
N ARG A 293 3.86 17.34 -25.15
CA ARG A 293 3.28 18.69 -24.92
C ARG A 293 3.44 19.20 -23.49
N GLY A 294 4.02 18.39 -22.60
CA GLY A 294 4.25 18.72 -21.19
C GLY A 294 3.01 18.59 -20.31
N HIS A 295 1.99 17.82 -20.72
CA HIS A 295 0.83 17.57 -19.85
C HIS A 295 1.18 16.57 -18.74
N HIS A 296 0.65 16.81 -17.54
CA HIS A 296 0.83 15.90 -16.41
C HIS A 296 -0.14 14.72 -16.48
N LEU A 297 0.26 13.58 -15.92
CA LEU A 297 -0.51 12.34 -15.89
C LEU A 297 -0.67 11.86 -14.44
N LEU A 298 -1.82 11.31 -14.09
CA LEU A 298 -2.09 10.68 -12.81
C LEU A 298 -2.48 9.23 -13.05
N ILE A 299 -1.65 8.31 -12.57
CA ILE A 299 -1.87 6.86 -12.64
C ILE A 299 -2.11 6.37 -11.21
N PHE A 300 -3.16 5.57 -11.04
CA PHE A 300 -3.46 4.96 -9.75
C PHE A 300 -2.80 3.59 -9.65
N LEU A 301 -1.99 3.43 -8.61
CA LEU A 301 -1.47 2.14 -8.17
C LEU A 301 -2.53 1.44 -7.33
N MET A 302 -2.59 0.11 -7.44
CA MET A 302 -3.52 -0.72 -6.67
C MET A 302 -3.22 -0.57 -5.17
N LYS A 303 -4.28 -0.58 -4.35
CA LYS A 303 -4.16 -0.48 -2.89
C LYS A 303 -3.49 -1.75 -2.33
N PRO A 304 -2.49 -1.62 -1.44
CA PRO A 304 -1.93 -2.77 -0.74
C PRO A 304 -3.02 -3.49 0.07
N PHE A 305 -2.84 -4.77 0.37
CA PHE A 305 -3.80 -5.59 1.14
C PHE A 305 -5.15 -5.86 0.47
N THR A 306 -5.32 -5.54 -0.82
CA THR A 306 -6.55 -5.88 -1.58
C THR A 306 -6.50 -7.26 -2.23
N GLY A 307 -5.37 -7.97 -2.11
CA GLY A 307 -5.20 -9.27 -2.75
C GLY A 307 -5.09 -9.16 -4.25
N THR A 308 -4.53 -8.09 -4.79
CA THR A 308 -4.13 -7.99 -6.20
C THR A 308 -2.86 -7.15 -6.28
N TRP A 309 -1.73 -7.80 -6.54
CA TRP A 309 -0.43 -7.12 -6.66
C TRP A 309 -0.36 -6.27 -7.93
N HIS A 310 -0.97 -6.78 -8.97
CA HIS A 310 -0.83 -6.24 -10.30
C HIS A 310 -1.48 -4.86 -10.38
N LEU A 311 -0.71 -3.89 -10.88
CA LEU A 311 -1.26 -2.71 -11.54
C LEU A 311 -2.50 -3.13 -12.32
N SER A 312 -3.56 -2.33 -12.26
CA SER A 312 -4.69 -2.54 -13.16
C SER A 312 -4.14 -2.64 -14.58
N SER A 313 -4.70 -3.52 -15.41
CA SER A 313 -4.17 -3.76 -16.76
C SER A 313 -4.01 -2.44 -17.54
N GLU A 314 -4.91 -1.48 -17.30
CA GLU A 314 -4.90 -0.16 -17.92
C GLU A 314 -3.78 0.74 -17.37
N SER A 315 -3.56 0.72 -16.05
CA SER A 315 -2.51 1.51 -15.39
C SER A 315 -1.12 1.01 -15.79
N ARG A 316 -0.98 -0.32 -15.93
CA ARG A 316 0.23 -0.99 -16.44
C ARG A 316 0.53 -0.58 -17.88
N GLN A 317 -0.43 -0.75 -18.78
CA GLN A 317 -0.26 -0.39 -20.20
C GLN A 317 0.02 1.11 -20.39
N CYS A 318 -0.56 1.96 -19.53
CA CYS A 318 -0.23 3.38 -19.54
C CYS A 318 1.20 3.65 -19.08
N LEU A 319 1.69 2.95 -18.06
CA LEU A 319 3.06 3.10 -17.59
C LEU A 319 4.07 2.58 -18.64
N GLU A 320 3.77 1.46 -19.29
CA GLU A 320 4.53 0.96 -20.45
C GLU A 320 4.57 2.00 -21.57
N SER A 321 3.44 2.58 -21.94
CA SER A 321 3.40 3.63 -22.96
C SER A 321 4.26 4.85 -22.61
N VAL A 322 4.42 5.17 -21.32
CA VAL A 322 5.33 6.23 -20.84
C VAL A 322 6.80 5.81 -21.00
N LEU A 323 7.13 4.57 -20.64
CA LEU A 323 8.48 4.00 -20.80
C LEU A 323 8.88 3.94 -22.27
N ASP A 324 8.00 3.45 -23.15
CA ASP A 324 8.26 3.37 -24.59
C ASP A 324 8.50 4.77 -25.17
N ALA A 325 7.72 5.76 -24.76
CA ALA A 325 7.86 7.13 -25.24
C ALA A 325 9.21 7.75 -24.82
N LEU A 326 9.74 7.39 -23.65
CA LEU A 326 11.08 7.78 -23.21
C LEU A 326 12.18 7.05 -24.01
N GLN A 327 12.09 5.73 -24.15
CA GLN A 327 13.09 4.92 -24.83
C GLN A 327 13.21 5.24 -26.33
N ASN A 328 12.08 5.55 -26.98
CA ASN A 328 12.07 6.00 -28.38
C ASN A 328 12.56 7.46 -28.56
N GLY A 329 12.95 8.14 -27.47
CA GLY A 329 13.45 9.51 -27.51
C GLY A 329 12.41 10.57 -27.89
N ALA A 330 11.12 10.23 -27.84
CA ALA A 330 10.03 11.17 -28.13
C ALA A 330 9.91 12.26 -27.05
N ILE A 331 10.33 11.94 -25.81
CA ILE A 331 10.35 12.84 -24.67
C ILE A 331 11.75 12.77 -24.05
N PRO A 332 12.37 13.91 -23.68
CA PRO A 332 13.72 13.91 -23.13
C PRO A 332 13.83 13.18 -21.79
N ASP A 333 12.88 13.44 -20.87
CA ASP A 333 12.77 12.81 -19.55
C ASP A 333 11.40 13.13 -18.90
N VAL A 334 11.02 12.37 -17.88
CA VAL A 334 9.74 12.48 -17.15
C VAL A 334 10.01 12.50 -15.64
N LEU A 335 9.34 13.39 -14.89
CA LEU A 335 9.41 13.39 -13.43
C LEU A 335 8.33 12.47 -12.85
N ILE A 336 8.73 11.46 -12.08
CA ILE A 336 7.82 10.59 -11.33
C ILE A 336 7.63 11.16 -9.92
N VAL A 337 6.38 11.26 -9.48
CA VAL A 337 6.02 11.73 -8.13
C VAL A 337 5.10 10.70 -7.46
N PRO A 338 5.61 9.90 -6.52
CA PRO A 338 4.78 9.08 -5.65
C PRO A 338 3.88 9.96 -4.76
N VAL A 339 2.60 9.61 -4.66
CA VAL A 339 1.60 10.35 -3.86
C VAL A 339 0.96 9.43 -2.84
N GLY A 340 1.09 9.80 -1.56
CA GLY A 340 0.45 9.17 -0.43
C GLY A 340 -0.89 9.81 -0.10
N LEU A 341 -1.92 8.99 0.14
CA LEU A 341 -3.27 9.43 0.51
C LEU A 341 -3.70 8.74 1.81
N SER A 342 -4.04 9.56 2.81
CA SER A 342 -4.42 9.09 4.14
C SER A 342 -5.77 9.66 4.56
N TYR A 343 -6.67 8.79 5.02
CA TYR A 343 -8.03 9.12 5.43
C TYR A 343 -8.28 8.70 6.88
N ASP A 344 -8.99 9.53 7.65
CA ASP A 344 -9.58 9.08 8.93
C ASP A 344 -10.67 8.03 8.67
N SER A 345 -11.62 8.34 7.77
CA SER A 345 -12.63 7.40 7.29
C SER A 345 -12.82 7.54 5.79
N VAL A 346 -12.88 6.41 5.09
CA VAL A 346 -13.14 6.39 3.64
C VAL A 346 -14.64 6.61 3.39
N PRO A 347 -15.04 7.46 2.43
CA PRO A 347 -16.44 7.79 2.17
C PRO A 347 -17.23 6.70 1.44
N ASP A 348 -16.54 5.69 0.91
CA ASP A 348 -17.13 4.66 0.08
C ASP A 348 -18.07 3.72 0.88
N PRO A 349 -19.13 3.20 0.24
CA PRO A 349 -20.05 2.27 0.87
C PRO A 349 -19.36 0.93 1.22
N PRO A 350 -19.62 0.37 2.42
CA PRO A 350 -19.16 -0.97 2.73
C PRO A 350 -19.81 -1.94 1.73
N CYS A 351 -19.00 -2.79 1.09
CA CYS A 351 -19.42 -3.87 0.19
C CYS A 351 -19.71 -3.55 -1.29
N THR A 352 -19.37 -2.38 -1.85
CA THR A 352 -19.45 -2.24 -3.31
C THR A 352 -18.22 -2.85 -3.98
N ARG A 353 -18.43 -3.86 -4.84
CA ARG A 353 -17.50 -4.18 -5.93
C ARG A 353 -17.10 -2.86 -6.60
N PHE A 354 -15.83 -2.72 -7.02
CA PHE A 354 -15.25 -1.49 -7.58
C PHE A 354 -15.97 -0.90 -8.81
N THR A 355 -17.15 -1.38 -9.17
CA THR A 355 -18.00 -0.80 -10.22
C THR A 355 -18.54 0.55 -9.79
N THR A 356 -18.05 1.62 -10.43
CA THR A 356 -18.57 2.98 -10.27
C THR A 356 -19.81 3.15 -11.13
N SER A 357 -20.98 3.07 -10.48
CA SER A 357 -22.26 3.44 -11.07
C SER A 357 -22.61 4.89 -10.73
N VAL A 358 -23.52 5.49 -11.49
CA VAL A 358 -24.06 6.82 -11.15
C VAL A 358 -24.72 6.79 -9.76
N GLY A 359 -25.39 5.69 -9.42
CA GLY A 359 -26.05 5.50 -8.12
C GLY A 359 -25.06 5.46 -6.95
N THR A 360 -23.93 4.76 -7.11
CA THR A 360 -22.89 4.70 -6.06
C THR A 360 -22.26 6.07 -5.82
N ILE A 361 -21.98 6.85 -6.87
CA ILE A 361 -21.45 8.21 -6.72
C ILE A 361 -22.46 9.12 -6.03
N LEU A 362 -23.73 9.07 -6.45
CA LEU A 362 -24.79 9.87 -5.81
C LEU A 362 -24.95 9.51 -4.34
N LEU A 363 -24.87 8.22 -3.99
CA LEU A 363 -24.90 7.75 -2.62
C LEU A 363 -23.69 8.25 -1.83
N THR A 364 -22.49 8.20 -2.39
CA THR A 364 -21.28 8.74 -1.74
C THR A 364 -21.41 10.25 -1.50
N ILE A 365 -21.91 11.02 -2.48
CA ILE A 365 -22.18 12.45 -2.32
C ILE A 365 -23.20 12.70 -1.22
N LEU A 366 -24.30 11.94 -1.19
CA LEU A 366 -25.32 12.07 -0.16
C LEU A 366 -24.75 11.74 1.23
N ARG A 367 -23.93 10.69 1.34
CA ARG A 367 -23.25 10.35 2.60
C ARG A 367 -22.30 11.46 3.04
N MET A 368 -21.50 12.01 2.13
CA MET A 368 -20.63 13.17 2.40
C MET A 368 -21.38 14.41 2.87
N LEU A 369 -22.64 14.57 2.48
CA LEU A 369 -23.50 15.68 2.93
C LEU A 369 -24.12 15.43 4.32
N ILE A 370 -24.31 14.17 4.71
CA ILE A 370 -24.98 13.82 5.98
C ILE A 370 -23.95 13.52 7.07
N TRP A 371 -22.82 12.90 6.72
CA TRP A 371 -21.83 12.35 7.64
C TRP A 371 -20.50 13.11 7.52
N GLN A 372 -19.78 13.18 8.64
CA GLN A 372 -18.42 13.71 8.70
C GLN A 372 -17.42 12.55 8.67
N PHE A 373 -16.48 12.61 7.73
CA PHE A 373 -15.49 11.56 7.48
C PHE A 373 -14.10 11.86 8.08
N GLY A 374 -14.02 12.92 8.89
CA GLY A 374 -12.80 13.32 9.59
C GLY A 374 -11.86 14.15 8.73
N CYS A 375 -10.57 13.85 8.80
CA CYS A 375 -9.53 14.54 8.04
C CYS A 375 -9.02 13.70 6.85
N VAL A 376 -8.54 14.38 5.82
CA VAL A 376 -7.78 13.79 4.71
C VAL A 376 -6.41 14.45 4.68
N ARG A 377 -5.38 13.66 4.45
CA ARG A 377 -4.03 14.16 4.23
C ARG A 377 -3.47 13.60 2.92
N VAL A 378 -2.86 14.49 2.14
CA VAL A 378 -2.19 14.14 0.88
C VAL A 378 -0.74 14.57 0.99
N ASP A 379 0.16 13.60 0.80
CA ASP A 379 1.59 13.80 0.87
C ASP A 379 2.23 13.51 -0.50
N PHE A 380 3.06 14.43 -0.99
CA PHE A 380 3.84 14.25 -2.22
C PHE A 380 5.28 13.88 -1.86
N ALA A 381 5.72 12.71 -2.33
CA ALA A 381 7.11 12.31 -2.23
C ALA A 381 8.00 13.17 -3.15
N GLN A 382 9.30 13.06 -2.96
CA GLN A 382 10.30 13.75 -3.76
C GLN A 382 10.20 13.32 -5.24
N PRO A 383 10.09 14.28 -6.18
CA PRO A 383 10.12 13.97 -7.60
C PRO A 383 11.48 13.38 -7.97
N PHE A 384 11.48 12.36 -8.84
CA PHE A 384 12.70 11.80 -9.40
C PHE A 384 12.61 11.62 -10.91
N SER A 385 13.76 11.67 -11.58
CA SER A 385 13.89 11.43 -13.02
C SER A 385 13.65 9.96 -13.37
N LEU A 386 12.75 9.72 -14.32
CA LEU A 386 12.49 8.37 -14.84
C LEU A 386 13.70 7.83 -15.62
N LYS A 387 14.35 8.68 -16.42
CA LYS A 387 15.56 8.31 -17.17
C LYS A 387 16.69 7.88 -16.24
N GLU A 388 16.90 8.61 -15.15
CA GLU A 388 17.87 8.25 -14.13
C GLU A 388 17.55 6.87 -13.52
N TYR A 389 16.28 6.67 -13.14
CA TYR A 389 15.82 5.39 -12.58
C TYR A 389 16.11 4.22 -13.52
N ILE A 390 15.76 4.32 -14.81
CA ILE A 390 15.95 3.23 -15.79
C ILE A 390 17.44 2.96 -16.03
N THR A 391 18.25 4.02 -16.11
CA THR A 391 19.70 3.88 -16.33
C THR A 391 20.35 3.12 -15.17
N ASN A 392 19.93 3.40 -13.94
CA ASN A 392 20.44 2.71 -12.75
C ASN A 392 19.80 1.33 -12.56
N ASP A 393 18.51 1.14 -12.87
CA ASP A 393 17.83 -0.17 -12.79
C ASP A 393 18.53 -1.22 -13.67
N ALA A 394 18.95 -0.84 -14.88
CA ALA A 394 19.73 -1.70 -15.77
C ALA A 394 21.09 -2.13 -15.20
N LEU A 395 21.69 -1.30 -14.32
CA LEU A 395 22.95 -1.61 -13.63
C LEU A 395 22.73 -2.46 -12.37
N MET A 396 21.52 -2.43 -11.81
CA MET A 396 21.19 -2.92 -10.48
C MET A 396 20.25 -4.14 -10.57
N ASN A 397 20.51 -5.08 -11.51
CA ASN A 397 19.79 -6.36 -11.62
C ASN A 397 19.93 -7.18 -10.32
N PHE A 398 19.17 -6.84 -9.30
CA PHE A 398 19.14 -7.51 -8.01
C PHE A 398 17.92 -8.43 -7.91
N SER A 399 18.22 -9.68 -7.59
CA SER A 399 17.35 -10.73 -7.07
C SER A 399 16.04 -10.97 -7.83
N THR A 400 16.13 -11.72 -8.93
CA THR A 400 15.09 -12.72 -9.19
C THR A 400 15.10 -13.67 -8.00
N ARG A 401 14.09 -13.56 -7.12
CA ARG A 401 13.90 -14.48 -5.99
C ARG A 401 14.02 -15.90 -6.53
N ILE A 402 14.92 -16.69 -5.95
CA ILE A 402 14.84 -18.15 -6.01
C ILE A 402 13.39 -18.54 -5.71
N SER A 403 12.83 -19.51 -6.43
CA SER A 403 11.42 -19.86 -6.31
C SER A 403 11.06 -20.12 -4.83
N LEU A 404 9.92 -19.60 -4.37
CA LEU A 404 9.47 -19.76 -2.97
C LEU A 404 9.44 -21.23 -2.54
N GLU A 405 9.16 -22.11 -3.51
CA GLU A 405 9.27 -23.56 -3.42
C GLU A 405 10.66 -24.05 -2.97
N GLU A 406 11.73 -23.62 -3.63
CA GLU A 406 13.10 -24.10 -3.39
C GLU A 406 13.64 -23.70 -2.02
N LEU A 407 13.14 -22.60 -1.44
CA LEU A 407 13.58 -22.09 -0.14
C LEU A 407 12.69 -22.56 1.02
N LEU A 408 11.36 -22.50 0.89
CA LEU A 408 10.45 -22.75 2.01
C LEU A 408 10.00 -24.20 2.12
N ILE A 409 9.80 -24.94 1.02
CA ILE A 409 9.32 -26.33 1.13
C ILE A 409 10.30 -27.21 1.90
N PRO A 410 11.63 -27.13 1.69
CA PRO A 410 12.58 -27.90 2.49
C PRO A 410 12.56 -27.55 3.99
N ALA A 411 12.32 -26.27 4.32
CA ALA A 411 12.21 -25.81 5.71
C ALA A 411 10.88 -26.27 6.36
N ILE A 412 9.77 -26.21 5.62
CA ILE A 412 8.43 -26.67 6.07
C ILE A 412 8.44 -28.18 6.32
N LEU A 413 9.09 -28.95 5.45
CA LEU A 413 9.18 -30.41 5.56
C LEU A 413 10.29 -30.89 6.52
N GLY A 414 11.03 -29.97 7.17
CA GLY A 414 12.10 -30.31 8.11
C GLY A 414 13.33 -30.98 7.48
N LYS A 415 13.51 -30.85 6.14
CA LYS A 415 14.60 -31.50 5.39
C LYS A 415 15.88 -30.67 5.33
N ARG A 416 15.84 -29.39 5.69
CA ARG A 416 17.01 -28.50 5.80
C ARG A 416 16.94 -27.66 7.06
N SER A 417 18.03 -27.59 7.82
CA SER A 417 18.20 -26.71 8.98
C SER A 417 18.85 -25.36 8.64
N HIS A 418 19.54 -25.24 7.50
CA HIS A 418 20.18 -23.99 7.03
C HIS A 418 19.64 -23.60 5.65
N LEU A 419 19.20 -22.34 5.52
CA LEU A 419 18.90 -21.73 4.23
C LEU A 419 20.23 -21.31 3.60
N PRO A 420 20.52 -21.62 2.32
CA PRO A 420 21.74 -21.14 1.68
C PRO A 420 21.78 -19.61 1.76
N GLU A 421 22.96 -19.06 2.09
CA GLU A 421 23.23 -17.63 1.95
C GLU A 421 23.00 -17.27 0.49
N ALA A 422 21.84 -16.65 0.24
CA ALA A 422 21.39 -16.33 -1.09
C ALA A 422 22.25 -15.19 -1.61
N GLU A 423 23.40 -15.50 -2.24
CA GLU A 423 24.03 -14.70 -3.30
C GLU A 423 25.37 -15.24 -3.87
N SER A 424 25.96 -16.36 -3.41
CA SER A 424 27.31 -16.73 -3.90
C SER A 424 27.41 -17.50 -5.22
N ASP A 425 26.39 -18.24 -5.68
CA ASP A 425 26.52 -19.05 -6.92
C ASP A 425 25.21 -19.17 -7.71
N TRP A 426 24.84 -18.13 -8.47
CA TRP A 426 23.81 -18.26 -9.50
C TRP A 426 24.36 -17.85 -10.86
N GLU A 427 24.64 -18.85 -11.70
CA GLU A 427 24.72 -18.65 -13.15
C GLU A 427 23.31 -18.75 -13.75
N PRO A 428 22.87 -17.80 -14.58
CA PRO A 428 21.55 -17.86 -15.20
C PRO A 428 21.46 -19.05 -16.16
N LYS A 429 20.46 -19.91 -15.95
CA LYS A 429 20.15 -20.99 -16.90
C LYS A 429 19.75 -20.40 -18.26
N PRO A 430 20.22 -20.95 -19.40
CA PRO A 430 19.96 -20.42 -20.74
C PRO A 430 18.47 -20.29 -21.09
N GLU A 431 17.61 -21.16 -20.54
CA GLU A 431 16.16 -21.15 -20.77
C GLU A 431 15.45 -19.91 -20.17
N MET A 432 16.06 -19.22 -19.19
CA MET A 432 15.53 -17.95 -18.66
C MET A 432 15.87 -16.75 -19.54
N CYS A 433 16.84 -16.87 -20.45
CA CYS A 433 17.25 -15.79 -21.36
C CYS A 433 16.40 -15.71 -22.64
N GLU A 434 15.51 -16.66 -22.93
CA GLU A 434 14.69 -16.62 -24.16
C GLU A 434 13.46 -15.69 -24.06
N LYS A 435 13.11 -15.19 -22.87
CA LYS A 435 12.01 -14.22 -22.68
C LYS A 435 12.46 -12.75 -22.76
N LEU A 436 13.24 -12.41 -23.78
CA LEU A 436 13.76 -11.04 -23.99
C LEU A 436 12.71 -10.02 -24.47
N GLN A 437 11.45 -10.43 -24.68
CA GLN A 437 10.30 -9.50 -24.86
C GLN A 437 9.72 -8.98 -23.53
N ASP A 438 10.10 -9.55 -22.38
CA ASP A 438 9.52 -9.23 -21.05
C ASP A 438 10.25 -8.09 -20.28
N HIS A 439 11.36 -7.54 -20.81
CA HIS A 439 12.14 -6.51 -20.11
C HIS A 439 11.37 -5.22 -19.80
N GLU A 440 10.59 -4.69 -20.75
CA GLU A 440 9.79 -3.46 -20.53
C GLU A 440 8.68 -3.70 -19.51
N GLN A 441 8.05 -4.87 -19.56
CA GLN A 441 7.00 -5.29 -18.65
C GLN A 441 7.52 -5.41 -17.21
N ASP A 442 8.74 -5.91 -17.06
CA ASP A 442 9.41 -6.07 -15.78
C ASP A 442 9.87 -4.74 -15.19
N VAL A 443 10.38 -3.81 -16.01
CA VAL A 443 10.74 -2.44 -15.57
C VAL A 443 9.49 -1.70 -15.08
N ALA A 444 8.37 -1.77 -15.81
CA ALA A 444 7.11 -1.14 -15.40
C ALA A 444 6.61 -1.69 -14.05
N ASN A 445 6.68 -3.00 -13.86
CA ASN A 445 6.30 -3.64 -12.61
C ASN A 445 7.25 -3.23 -11.46
N ARG A 446 8.57 -3.24 -11.66
CA ARG A 446 9.55 -2.79 -10.64
C ARG A 446 9.33 -1.33 -10.25
N LEU A 447 9.20 -0.43 -11.23
CA LEU A 447 8.92 0.99 -10.99
C LEU A 447 7.62 1.17 -10.20
N SER A 448 6.58 0.40 -10.51
CA SER A 448 5.30 0.49 -9.80
C SER A 448 5.41 0.08 -8.33
N ILE A 449 6.18 -0.97 -8.02
CA ILE A 449 6.42 -1.43 -6.65
C ILE A 449 7.27 -0.41 -5.90
N HIS A 450 8.31 0.11 -6.55
CA HIS A 450 9.18 1.15 -5.99
C HIS A 450 8.39 2.43 -5.67
N ALA A 451 7.54 2.87 -6.58
CA ALA A 451 6.66 4.01 -6.37
C ALA A 451 5.59 3.74 -5.30
N LEU A 452 5.01 2.53 -5.26
CA LEU A 452 4.05 2.13 -4.24
C LEU A 452 4.68 2.19 -2.84
N SER A 453 5.88 1.62 -2.68
CA SER A 453 6.65 1.67 -1.44
C SER A 453 6.94 3.12 -1.03
N GLY A 454 7.34 3.98 -1.97
CA GLY A 454 7.53 5.41 -1.75
C GLY A 454 6.25 6.14 -1.33
N SER A 455 5.11 5.84 -1.96
CA SER A 455 3.80 6.43 -1.65
C SER A 455 3.30 6.02 -0.26
N VAL A 456 3.48 4.75 0.13
CA VAL A 456 3.09 4.29 1.47
C VAL A 456 4.03 4.87 2.53
N SER A 457 5.34 4.89 2.26
CA SER A 457 6.32 5.45 3.19
C SER A 457 6.10 6.94 3.43
N CYS A 458 5.66 7.71 2.42
CA CYS A 458 5.34 9.13 2.58
C CYS A 458 3.96 9.42 3.17
N SER A 459 3.06 8.43 3.22
CA SER A 459 1.69 8.59 3.73
C SER A 459 1.70 8.76 5.24
N ALA A 460 1.09 9.83 5.72
CA ALA A 460 1.00 10.07 7.16
C ALA A 460 -0.05 9.19 7.84
N GLN A 461 0.22 8.82 9.10
CA GLN A 461 -0.66 8.00 9.90
C GLN A 461 -1.77 8.83 10.54
N MET A 462 -3.02 8.42 10.33
CA MET A 462 -4.21 9.15 10.77
C MET A 462 -4.65 8.73 12.18
N THR A 463 -5.35 9.63 12.87
CA THR A 463 -5.75 9.42 14.27
C THR A 463 -6.59 8.16 14.45
N VAL A 464 -7.53 7.92 13.53
CA VAL A 464 -8.43 6.77 13.56
C VAL A 464 -7.66 5.45 13.44
N GLY A 465 -6.63 5.40 12.58
CA GLY A 465 -5.78 4.21 12.43
C GLY A 465 -5.03 3.85 13.72
N ILE A 466 -4.43 4.86 14.36
CA ILE A 466 -3.69 4.70 15.62
C ILE A 466 -4.60 4.25 16.76
N VAL A 467 -5.75 4.90 16.96
CA VAL A 467 -6.70 4.51 18.00
C VAL A 467 -7.29 3.13 17.73
N SER A 468 -7.56 2.78 16.48
CA SER A 468 -8.06 1.45 16.11
C SER A 468 -7.05 0.35 16.44
N ALA A 469 -5.76 0.57 16.15
CA ALA A 469 -4.71 -0.38 16.49
C ALA A 469 -4.55 -0.54 18.01
N LEU A 470 -4.58 0.55 18.78
CA LEU A 470 -4.51 0.47 20.24
C LEU A 470 -5.69 -0.29 20.83
N LEU A 471 -6.92 -0.02 20.38
CA LEU A 471 -8.12 -0.72 20.86
C LEU A 471 -8.13 -2.20 20.48
N LEU A 472 -7.61 -2.57 19.30
CA LEU A 472 -7.65 -3.95 18.82
C LEU A 472 -6.47 -4.80 19.32
N HIS A 473 -5.26 -4.24 19.34
CA HIS A 473 -4.02 -5.00 19.56
C HIS A 473 -3.41 -4.82 20.96
N LYS A 474 -3.78 -3.77 21.71
CA LYS A 474 -3.32 -3.54 23.10
C LYS A 474 -4.45 -3.60 24.13
N HIS A 475 -5.60 -2.99 23.84
CA HIS A 475 -6.68 -2.75 24.81
C HIS A 475 -7.98 -3.49 24.47
N ARG A 476 -7.88 -4.77 24.10
CA ARG A 476 -9.05 -5.57 23.66
C ARG A 476 -10.12 -5.71 24.74
N GLU A 477 -9.72 -5.74 26.02
CA GLU A 477 -10.63 -5.85 27.18
C GLU A 477 -11.28 -4.52 27.61
N GLY A 478 -10.80 -3.40 27.04
CA GLY A 478 -11.26 -2.05 27.35
C GLY A 478 -10.20 -1.21 28.06
N VAL A 479 -10.40 0.11 28.05
CA VAL A 479 -9.40 1.08 28.53
C VAL A 479 -10.05 2.39 28.98
N PHE A 480 -9.44 3.05 29.96
CA PHE A 480 -9.82 4.41 30.36
C PHE A 480 -9.32 5.45 29.34
N LEU A 481 -10.09 6.50 29.08
CA LEU A 481 -9.71 7.55 28.13
C LEU A 481 -8.38 8.22 28.50
N SER A 482 -8.10 8.40 29.80
CA SER A 482 -6.82 8.93 30.28
C SER A 482 -5.64 8.03 29.90
N GLN A 483 -5.76 6.72 30.09
CA GLN A 483 -4.74 5.74 29.72
C GLN A 483 -4.59 5.62 28.19
N LEU A 484 -5.71 5.55 27.46
CA LEU A 484 -5.70 5.54 25.99
C LEU A 484 -5.00 6.77 25.42
N THR A 485 -5.15 7.94 26.05
CA THR A 485 -4.47 9.17 25.60
C THR A 485 -2.96 9.10 25.83
N LYS A 486 -2.50 8.44 26.90
CA LYS A 486 -1.07 8.18 27.16
C LYS A 486 -0.51 7.18 26.15
N ASP A 487 -1.21 6.08 25.91
CA ASP A 487 -0.77 5.08 24.93
C ASP A 487 -0.79 5.63 23.50
N PHE A 488 -1.77 6.47 23.17
CA PHE A 488 -1.82 7.22 21.92
C PHE A 488 -0.62 8.14 21.75
N SER A 489 -0.24 8.85 22.82
CA SER A 489 0.95 9.68 22.85
C SER A 489 2.22 8.87 22.56
N TRP A 490 2.39 7.77 23.29
CA TRP A 490 3.53 6.88 23.15
C TRP A 490 3.61 6.33 21.72
N LEU A 491 2.51 5.81 21.17
CA LEU A 491 2.51 5.25 19.83
C LEU A 491 2.79 6.31 18.75
N CYS A 492 2.35 7.56 18.94
CA CYS A 492 2.73 8.66 18.04
C CYS A 492 4.24 8.94 18.05
N GLU A 493 4.87 8.89 19.23
CA GLU A 493 6.31 9.07 19.39
C GLU A 493 7.08 7.92 18.72
N GLU A 494 6.61 6.68 18.88
CA GLU A 494 7.17 5.49 18.19
C GLU A 494 7.06 5.57 16.66
N ILE A 495 5.95 6.08 16.12
CA ILE A 495 5.77 6.29 14.67
C ILE A 495 6.78 7.32 14.15
N ILE A 496 6.93 8.43 14.88
CA ILE A 496 7.83 9.53 14.50
C ILE A 496 9.29 9.12 14.60
N TYR A 497 9.64 8.34 15.62
CA TYR A 497 10.98 7.79 15.79
C TYR A 497 11.41 6.92 14.59
N ARG A 498 10.45 6.24 13.95
CA ARG A 498 10.64 5.43 12.73
C ARG A 498 10.63 6.24 11.43
N ASN A 499 10.72 7.56 11.50
CA ASN A 499 10.66 8.47 10.36
C ASN A 499 9.34 8.45 9.58
N PHE A 500 8.23 8.08 10.22
CA PHE A 500 6.88 8.28 9.67
C PHE A 500 6.24 9.55 10.25
N ASP A 501 5.38 10.21 9.47
CA ASP A 501 4.66 11.39 9.95
C ASP A 501 3.23 11.04 10.39
N VAL A 502 2.65 11.89 11.23
CA VAL A 502 1.27 11.78 11.73
C VAL A 502 0.38 12.86 11.12
N GLY A 503 -0.83 12.50 10.71
CA GLY A 503 -1.73 13.33 9.91
C GLY A 503 -2.46 14.46 10.64
N PHE A 504 -2.02 14.83 11.82
CA PHE A 504 -2.72 15.76 12.71
C PHE A 504 -1.75 16.59 13.54
N SER A 505 -2.24 17.74 14.04
CA SER A 505 -1.57 18.59 15.02
C SER A 505 -2.60 19.06 16.04
N GLY A 506 -2.21 19.18 17.31
CA GLY A 506 -3.09 19.71 18.36
C GLY A 506 -2.99 18.94 19.67
N ARG A 507 -3.99 19.13 20.54
CA ARG A 507 -4.06 18.46 21.84
C ARG A 507 -4.43 16.99 21.66
N ARG A 508 -3.60 16.08 22.21
CA ARG A 508 -3.74 14.62 22.10
C ARG A 508 -5.13 14.13 22.53
N ILE A 509 -5.68 14.67 23.61
CA ILE A 509 -6.99 14.25 24.12
C ILE A 509 -8.14 14.59 23.17
N ASP A 510 -8.05 15.71 22.45
CA ASP A 510 -9.09 16.14 21.51
C ASP A 510 -9.05 15.27 20.23
N LEU A 511 -7.85 14.84 19.84
CA LEU A 511 -7.63 13.90 18.75
C LEU A 511 -8.22 12.52 19.08
N VAL A 512 -7.95 11.98 20.27
CA VAL A 512 -8.54 10.70 20.70
C VAL A 512 -10.07 10.79 20.73
N ARG A 513 -10.65 11.89 21.22
CA ARG A 513 -12.11 12.11 21.17
C ARG A 513 -12.65 12.16 19.75
N HIS A 514 -11.96 12.84 18.83
CA HIS A 514 -12.31 12.89 17.41
C HIS A 514 -12.30 11.48 16.78
N ALA A 515 -11.26 10.69 17.04
CA ALA A 515 -11.21 9.30 16.56
C ALA A 515 -12.36 8.46 17.13
N LEU A 516 -12.66 8.59 18.42
CA LEU A 516 -13.81 7.90 19.05
C LEU A 516 -15.16 8.36 18.50
N GLN A 517 -15.27 9.60 18.00
CA GLN A 517 -16.47 10.10 17.32
C GLN A 517 -16.70 9.36 15.99
N ILE A 518 -15.64 9.20 15.20
CA ILE A 518 -15.68 8.49 13.93
C ILE A 518 -15.95 7.00 14.17
N LEU A 519 -15.30 6.42 15.19
CA LEU A 519 -15.43 5.03 15.59
C LEU A 519 -16.65 4.74 16.49
N GLN A 520 -17.63 5.65 16.58
CA GLN A 520 -18.79 5.50 17.48
C GLN A 520 -19.59 4.20 17.27
N CYS A 521 -19.57 3.63 16.06
CA CYS A 521 -20.23 2.38 15.74
C CYS A 521 -19.45 1.15 16.23
N CYS A 522 -18.18 1.32 16.59
CA CYS A 522 -17.29 0.23 17.02
C CYS A 522 -17.11 0.17 18.53
N VAL A 523 -17.32 1.26 19.26
CA VAL A 523 -17.07 1.34 20.71
C VAL A 523 -18.34 1.57 21.53
N LYS A 524 -18.28 1.21 22.82
CA LYS A 524 -19.23 1.58 23.87
C LYS A 524 -18.50 2.45 24.89
N LEU A 525 -19.12 3.56 25.27
CA LEU A 525 -18.57 4.53 26.21
C LEU A 525 -19.37 4.49 27.51
N TYR A 526 -18.69 4.29 28.63
CA TYR A 526 -19.26 4.30 29.97
C TYR A 526 -18.67 5.45 30.76
N ARG A 527 -19.52 6.34 31.29
CA ARG A 527 -19.07 7.42 32.18
C ARG A 527 -19.10 6.93 33.61
N LEU A 528 -17.95 6.92 34.27
CA LEU A 528 -17.83 6.53 35.68
C LEU A 528 -17.99 7.75 36.60
N SER A 529 -18.30 7.48 37.87
CA SER A 529 -18.54 8.49 38.92
C SER A 529 -17.34 9.42 39.16
N PHE A 530 -16.11 8.96 38.89
CA PHE A 530 -14.88 9.74 39.03
C PHE A 530 -14.57 10.67 37.83
N GLY A 531 -15.47 10.74 36.83
CA GLY A 531 -15.37 11.69 35.73
C GLY A 531 -14.60 11.21 34.49
N ASP A 532 -13.86 10.09 34.57
CA ASP A 532 -13.21 9.47 33.41
C ASP A 532 -14.18 8.55 32.62
N ILE A 533 -13.87 8.34 31.35
CA ILE A 533 -14.69 7.55 30.41
C ILE A 533 -14.00 6.21 30.19
N TYR A 534 -14.70 5.12 30.48
CA TYR A 534 -14.26 3.77 30.16
C TYR A 534 -14.77 3.36 28.77
N ILE A 535 -13.87 2.88 27.93
CA ILE A 535 -14.09 2.57 26.52
C ILE A 535 -14.00 1.05 26.36
N ILE A 536 -15.04 0.43 25.84
CA ILE A 536 -15.07 -1.01 25.56
C ILE A 536 -15.37 -1.23 24.08
N LEU A 537 -14.67 -2.18 23.48
CA LEU A 537 -14.93 -2.63 22.12
C LEU A 537 -16.31 -3.32 22.01
N ARG A 538 -17.05 -3.07 20.93
CA ARG A 538 -18.23 -3.87 20.60
C ARG A 538 -17.78 -5.20 20.00
N ASN A 539 -18.28 -6.29 20.56
CA ASN A 539 -18.07 -7.65 20.02
C ASN A 539 -18.92 -7.93 18.76
N GLU A 540 -19.37 -6.88 18.05
CA GLU A 540 -20.12 -7.02 16.80
C GLU A 540 -19.13 -7.26 15.64
N GLU A 541 -19.47 -8.18 14.72
CA GLU A 541 -18.63 -8.53 13.56
C GLU A 541 -18.17 -7.30 12.77
N SER A 542 -19.11 -6.40 12.46
CA SER A 542 -18.85 -5.18 11.68
C SER A 542 -17.89 -4.21 12.38
N ALA A 543 -17.93 -4.13 13.71
CA ALA A 543 -17.07 -3.26 14.50
C ALA A 543 -15.61 -3.71 14.44
N VAL A 544 -15.35 -5.00 14.67
CA VAL A 544 -13.99 -5.56 14.67
C VAL A 544 -13.38 -5.53 13.27
N ILE A 545 -14.17 -5.83 12.22
CA ILE A 545 -13.70 -5.73 10.83
C ILE A 545 -13.31 -4.29 10.48
N THR A 546 -14.11 -3.31 10.87
CA THR A 546 -13.83 -1.89 10.60
C THR A 546 -12.55 -1.44 11.30
N LEU A 547 -12.37 -1.81 12.58
CA LEU A 547 -11.16 -1.48 13.32
C LEU A 547 -9.91 -2.16 12.74
N SER A 548 -10.03 -3.43 12.36
CA SER A 548 -8.95 -4.16 11.69
C SER A 548 -8.54 -3.48 10.37
N GLN A 549 -9.51 -3.04 9.57
CA GLN A 549 -9.23 -2.30 8.33
C GLN A 549 -8.48 -0.99 8.60
N HIS A 550 -8.85 -0.26 9.66
CA HIS A 550 -8.15 0.98 10.03
C HIS A 550 -6.75 0.71 10.63
N SER A 551 -6.58 -0.36 11.43
CA SER A 551 -5.30 -0.68 12.08
C SER A 551 -4.24 -1.13 11.07
N THR A 552 -4.63 -1.70 9.93
CA THR A 552 -3.67 -2.10 8.87
C THR A 552 -2.84 -0.94 8.32
N SER A 553 -3.28 0.32 8.49
CA SER A 553 -2.49 1.51 8.11
C SER A 553 -1.16 1.62 8.85
N LEU A 554 -1.05 1.05 10.05
CA LEU A 554 0.17 1.05 10.86
C LEU A 554 1.12 -0.09 10.53
N LEU A 555 0.67 -1.12 9.80
CA LEU A 555 1.51 -2.27 9.48
C LEU A 555 2.80 -1.88 8.74
N PRO A 556 2.80 -1.00 7.72
CA PRO A 556 4.03 -0.56 7.06
C PRO A 556 5.03 0.15 7.99
N VAL A 557 4.56 0.75 9.09
CA VAL A 557 5.44 1.43 10.06
C VAL A 557 6.23 0.44 10.89
N PHE A 558 5.61 -0.68 11.27
CA PHE A 558 6.16 -1.65 12.22
C PHE A 558 6.44 -3.02 11.61
N ILE A 559 6.36 -3.18 10.28
CA ILE A 559 6.46 -4.49 9.62
C ILE A 559 7.77 -5.20 9.92
N ARG A 560 8.88 -4.44 10.00
CA ARG A 560 10.21 -4.99 10.27
C ARG A 560 10.28 -5.58 11.68
N GLU A 561 9.89 -4.80 12.68
CA GLU A 561 9.89 -5.24 14.07
C GLU A 561 8.82 -6.30 14.34
N ALA A 562 7.67 -6.26 13.66
CA ALA A 562 6.63 -7.27 13.78
C ALA A 562 7.10 -8.63 13.26
N ILE A 563 7.82 -8.67 12.13
CA ILE A 563 8.46 -9.90 11.62
C ILE A 563 9.46 -10.40 12.66
N GLY A 564 10.36 -9.53 13.12
CA GLY A 564 11.35 -9.88 14.14
C GLY A 564 10.72 -10.41 15.44
N ALA A 565 9.68 -9.76 15.96
CA ALA A 565 8.97 -10.17 17.17
C ALA A 565 8.28 -11.53 17.00
N CYS A 566 7.58 -11.77 15.88
CA CYS A 566 7.00 -13.07 15.56
C CYS A 566 8.07 -14.17 15.39
N SER A 567 9.25 -13.84 14.83
CA SER A 567 10.38 -14.78 14.72
C SER A 567 11.00 -15.12 16.08
N VAL A 568 11.13 -14.14 16.98
CA VAL A 568 11.52 -14.38 18.38
C VAL A 568 10.48 -15.26 19.08
N ASN A 569 9.19 -14.98 18.92
CA ASN A 569 8.12 -15.80 19.49
C ASN A 569 8.19 -17.28 19.02
N ALA A 570 8.50 -17.50 17.74
CA ALA A 570 8.70 -18.85 17.20
C ALA A 570 9.84 -19.59 17.90
N LEU A 571 10.99 -18.93 18.08
CA LEU A 571 12.13 -19.52 18.82
C LEU A 571 11.81 -19.76 20.29
N LEU A 572 11.07 -18.85 20.93
CA LEU A 572 10.63 -19.01 22.31
C LEU A 572 9.70 -20.20 22.44
N THR A 573 8.74 -20.38 21.53
CA THR A 573 7.81 -21.51 21.53
C THR A 573 8.54 -22.85 21.34
N GLU A 574 9.57 -22.90 20.49
CA GLU A 574 10.42 -24.09 20.35
C GLU A 574 11.19 -24.39 21.64
N LYS A 575 11.76 -23.38 22.31
CA LYS A 575 12.51 -23.56 23.56
C LYS A 575 11.63 -23.88 24.77
N THR A 576 10.43 -23.32 24.88
CA THR A 576 9.51 -23.57 26.00
C THR A 576 8.93 -24.98 26.00
N THR A 577 8.83 -25.65 24.85
CA THR A 577 8.46 -27.08 24.81
C THR A 577 9.47 -27.98 25.53
N PHE A 578 10.69 -27.49 25.78
CA PHE A 578 11.73 -28.20 26.54
C PHE A 578 11.89 -27.72 28.00
N VAL A 579 11.21 -26.65 28.44
CA VAL A 579 11.43 -26.03 29.76
C VAL A 579 10.18 -26.07 30.64
N SER A 580 10.28 -26.79 31.76
CA SER A 580 9.25 -26.92 32.80
C SER A 580 8.91 -25.56 33.47
N PRO A 581 7.70 -25.35 34.04
CA PRO A 581 7.17 -24.02 34.44
C PRO A 581 7.85 -23.31 35.63
N MET A 582 9.03 -23.73 36.06
CA MET A 582 9.64 -23.33 37.34
C MET A 582 10.75 -22.27 37.21
N LEU A 583 10.94 -21.64 36.05
CA LEU A 583 12.04 -20.68 35.82
C LEU A 583 11.58 -19.44 35.03
N SER A 584 10.78 -18.59 35.66
CA SER A 584 10.25 -17.33 35.11
C SER A 584 11.25 -16.16 35.09
N HIS A 585 12.56 -16.41 35.22
CA HIS A 585 13.58 -15.35 35.28
C HIS A 585 14.89 -15.66 34.54
N LEU A 586 14.91 -16.61 33.59
CA LEU A 586 16.12 -16.85 32.79
C LEU A 586 16.13 -15.98 31.53
N ASP A 587 17.22 -15.22 31.39
CA ASP A 587 17.70 -14.64 30.15
C ASP A 587 17.75 -15.71 29.04
N ILE A 588 16.70 -15.82 28.23
CA ILE A 588 16.70 -16.77 27.10
C ILE A 588 17.67 -16.23 26.06
N LEU A 589 18.86 -16.85 25.97
CA LEU A 589 19.85 -16.55 24.95
C LEU A 589 19.35 -17.07 23.59
N LEU A 590 19.17 -16.16 22.64
CA LEU A 590 18.80 -16.44 21.26
C LEU A 590 20.06 -16.38 20.40
N GLU A 591 20.35 -17.42 19.61
CA GLU A 591 21.50 -17.39 18.70
C GLU A 591 21.15 -16.63 17.42
N GLU A 592 22.07 -15.82 16.91
CA GLU A 592 21.89 -15.00 15.71
C GLU A 592 21.50 -15.83 14.48
N GLU A 593 22.15 -16.98 14.27
CA GLU A 593 21.89 -17.85 13.12
C GLU A 593 20.44 -18.34 13.08
N TYR A 594 19.93 -18.89 14.20
CA TYR A 594 18.56 -19.39 14.28
C TYR A 594 17.54 -18.25 14.16
N LEU A 595 17.83 -17.08 14.72
CA LEU A 595 16.96 -15.92 14.59
C LEU A 595 16.87 -15.43 13.14
N ASN A 596 18.01 -15.30 12.46
CA ASN A 596 18.04 -14.97 11.04
C ASN A 596 17.27 -15.98 10.19
N GLN A 597 17.41 -17.27 10.46
CA GLN A 597 16.65 -18.31 9.76
C GLN A 597 15.14 -18.15 9.93
N LYS A 598 14.66 -17.88 11.16
CA LYS A 598 13.23 -17.65 11.42
C LYS A 598 12.73 -16.35 10.77
N ILE A 599 13.54 -15.29 10.74
CA ILE A 599 13.23 -14.04 10.04
C ILE A 599 13.09 -14.30 8.54
N HIS A 600 14.06 -15.00 7.93
CA HIS A 600 14.02 -15.37 6.51
C HIS A 600 12.79 -16.23 6.17
N CYS A 601 12.46 -17.21 7.01
CA CYS A 601 11.26 -18.03 6.86
C CYS A 601 9.98 -17.18 6.82
N LEU A 602 9.82 -16.28 7.80
CA LEU A 602 8.62 -15.45 7.92
C LEU A 602 8.55 -14.39 6.81
N PHE A 603 9.68 -13.76 6.46
CA PHE A 603 9.80 -12.85 5.33
C PHE A 603 9.41 -13.51 4.01
N ASN A 604 9.78 -14.78 3.82
CA ASN A 604 9.41 -15.52 2.62
C ASN A 604 7.94 -15.98 2.61
N LEU A 605 7.37 -16.29 3.77
CA LEU A 605 5.96 -16.64 3.91
C LEU A 605 5.04 -15.44 3.63
N LEU A 606 5.44 -14.23 4.03
CA LEU A 606 4.65 -13.04 3.82
C LEU A 606 4.67 -12.62 2.33
N PRO A 607 3.51 -12.26 1.78
CA PRO A 607 3.40 -11.79 0.42
C PRO A 607 4.10 -10.44 0.38
N ARG A 608 4.85 -10.19 -0.70
CA ARG A 608 5.62 -8.96 -0.80
C ARG A 608 4.69 -7.69 -0.64
N ASP A 609 3.35 -7.78 -0.84
CA ASP A 609 2.37 -6.67 -0.98
C ASP A 609 2.21 -5.99 0.39
N ILE A 610 2.44 -6.82 1.41
CA ILE A 610 2.44 -6.49 2.83
C ILE A 610 3.81 -5.97 3.23
N LEU A 611 4.88 -6.55 2.69
CA LEU A 611 6.26 -6.18 3.00
C LEU A 611 6.66 -4.83 2.37
N LEU A 612 6.04 -4.46 1.24
CA LEU A 612 6.33 -3.24 0.49
C LEU A 612 7.83 -3.03 0.21
N LEU A 613 8.58 -4.14 0.05
CA LEU A 613 10.01 -4.11 -0.20
C LEU A 613 10.29 -3.50 -1.58
N PRO A 614 11.05 -2.39 -1.65
CA PRO A 614 11.50 -1.85 -2.93
C PRO A 614 12.33 -2.89 -3.69
N PRO A 615 12.20 -2.98 -5.03
CA PRO A 615 12.94 -3.96 -5.83
C PRO A 615 14.46 -3.79 -5.78
N CYS A 616 14.96 -2.62 -5.37
CA CYS A 616 16.38 -2.32 -5.20
C CYS A 616 16.98 -2.83 -3.89
N CYS A 617 16.19 -3.47 -3.02
CA CYS A 617 16.64 -4.01 -1.74
C CYS A 617 16.67 -5.54 -1.82
N SER A 618 17.81 -6.14 -1.44
CA SER A 618 17.90 -7.60 -1.34
C SER A 618 17.13 -8.12 -0.12
N SER A 619 16.71 -9.38 -0.19
CA SER A 619 16.05 -10.07 0.93
C SER A 619 16.97 -10.16 2.15
N TYR A 620 18.27 -10.39 1.93
CA TYR A 620 19.28 -10.41 2.99
C TYR A 620 19.41 -9.05 3.67
N ALA A 621 19.54 -7.96 2.90
CA ALA A 621 19.60 -6.61 3.45
C ALA A 621 18.35 -6.29 4.29
N PHE A 622 17.17 -6.71 3.83
CA PHE A 622 15.94 -6.54 4.61
C PHE A 622 15.97 -7.30 5.94
N CYS A 623 16.45 -8.55 5.96
CA CYS A 623 16.51 -9.35 7.18
C CYS A 623 17.55 -8.82 8.17
N GLN A 624 18.68 -8.31 7.69
CA GLN A 624 19.66 -7.62 8.54
C GLN A 624 19.08 -6.31 9.10
N ASP A 625 18.40 -5.51 8.27
CA ASP A 625 17.71 -4.31 8.74
C ASP A 625 16.66 -4.65 9.83
N VAL A 626 16.01 -5.83 9.78
CA VAL A 626 15.08 -6.26 10.84
C VAL A 626 15.82 -6.42 12.16
N LEU A 627 16.98 -7.08 12.18
CA LEU A 627 17.78 -7.20 13.41
C LEU A 627 18.28 -5.84 13.90
N ASP A 628 18.83 -5.03 13.00
CA ASP A 628 19.34 -3.69 13.34
C ASP A 628 18.23 -2.81 13.92
N THR A 629 17.03 -2.84 13.33
CA THR A 629 15.88 -2.11 13.88
C THR A 629 15.44 -2.67 15.23
N MET A 630 15.39 -3.98 15.44
CA MET A 630 15.06 -4.53 16.75
C MET A 630 16.07 -4.12 17.84
N ILE A 631 17.36 -4.06 17.50
CA ILE A 631 18.43 -3.61 18.41
C ILE A 631 18.32 -2.10 18.66
N GLN A 632 18.16 -1.29 17.61
CA GLN A 632 18.05 0.16 17.71
C GLN A 632 16.87 0.63 18.58
N HIS A 633 15.77 -0.13 18.57
CA HIS A 633 14.59 0.15 19.38
C HIS A 633 14.59 -0.53 20.76
N GLY A 634 15.67 -1.23 21.12
CA GLY A 634 15.81 -1.88 22.43
C GLY A 634 14.90 -3.09 22.65
N LEU A 635 14.35 -3.67 21.57
CA LEU A 635 13.59 -4.94 21.64
C LEU A 635 14.54 -6.13 21.82
N LEU A 636 15.75 -6.04 21.26
CA LEU A 636 16.83 -7.02 21.42
C LEU A 636 18.06 -6.35 22.02
N ILE A 637 18.69 -7.04 22.97
CA ILE A 637 19.96 -6.65 23.58
C ILE A 637 20.98 -7.73 23.23
N MET A 638 22.06 -7.34 22.56
CA MET A 638 23.19 -8.21 22.27
C MET A 638 23.95 -8.50 23.57
N LYS A 639 24.12 -9.77 23.92
CA LYS A 639 24.95 -10.23 25.03
C LYS A 639 26.19 -10.92 24.46
N GLU A 640 27.36 -10.37 24.76
CA GLU A 640 28.63 -11.04 24.49
C GLU A 640 28.80 -12.15 25.53
N VAL A 641 28.71 -13.40 25.11
CA VAL A 641 29.09 -14.53 25.95
C VAL A 641 30.61 -14.55 26.00
N SER A 642 31.20 -14.30 27.17
CA SER A 642 32.64 -14.42 27.37
C SER A 642 33.08 -15.83 26.95
N SER A 643 33.86 -15.95 25.87
CA SER A 643 34.46 -17.22 25.49
C SER A 643 35.30 -17.71 26.68
N ARG A 644 35.30 -19.03 26.94
CA ARG A 644 36.04 -19.64 28.08
C ARG A 644 37.56 -19.58 27.93
N VAL A 645 38.08 -18.82 26.96
CA VAL A 645 39.50 -18.63 26.74
C VAL A 645 39.82 -17.17 27.10
N PRO A 646 40.71 -16.90 28.07
CA PRO A 646 41.13 -15.54 28.37
C PRO A 646 41.87 -14.98 27.16
N ALA A 647 41.18 -14.18 26.35
CA ALA A 647 41.78 -13.47 25.23
C ALA A 647 42.75 -12.43 25.80
N CYS A 648 44.05 -12.69 25.65
CA CYS A 648 45.08 -11.68 25.89
C CYS A 648 44.78 -10.44 25.02
N ASP A 649 45.08 -9.25 25.54
CA ASP A 649 44.80 -7.88 25.04
C ASP A 649 45.31 -7.52 23.62
N ALA A 650 45.46 -8.47 22.70
CA ALA A 650 45.84 -8.23 21.31
C ALA A 650 44.66 -7.72 20.44
N GLY A 651 43.40 -7.93 20.87
CA GLY A 651 42.21 -7.57 20.09
C GLY A 651 42.01 -6.07 19.86
N ARG A 652 42.50 -5.22 20.77
CA ARG A 652 42.38 -3.75 20.66
C ARG A 652 43.20 -3.14 19.52
N ARG A 653 44.24 -3.82 19.04
CA ARG A 653 45.05 -3.34 17.90
C ARG A 653 44.40 -3.62 16.54
N ARG A 654 43.55 -4.64 16.42
CA ARG A 654 42.86 -4.98 15.16
C ARG A 654 41.67 -4.07 14.85
N PHE A 655 41.10 -3.42 15.87
CA PHE A 655 40.02 -2.43 15.69
C PHE A 655 40.52 -1.14 15.01
N SER A 656 41.81 -0.79 15.18
CA SER A 656 42.43 0.34 14.47
C SER A 656 42.84 0.02 13.03
N GLU A 657 43.12 -1.24 12.70
CA GLU A 657 43.54 -1.63 11.34
C GLU A 657 42.35 -1.77 10.37
N LYS A 658 41.17 -2.21 10.86
CA LYS A 658 39.95 -2.29 10.02
C LYS A 658 39.27 -0.95 9.71
N LEU A 659 39.73 0.15 10.30
CA LEU A 659 39.25 1.52 10.05
C LEU A 659 40.20 2.35 9.17
N MET A 660 41.31 1.77 8.72
CA MET A 660 42.28 2.45 7.85
C MET A 660 42.22 1.86 6.44
N TRP A 661 41.66 2.67 5.53
CA TRP A 661 41.66 2.58 4.08
C TRP A 661 42.80 1.77 3.42
N LYS A 662 42.46 0.96 2.41
CA LYS A 662 43.30 0.62 1.24
C LYS A 662 42.34 0.44 0.05
N ALA A 663 42.36 1.16 -1.06
CA ALA A 663 43.44 1.83 -1.81
C ALA A 663 44.68 0.94 -1.97
N MET A 664 44.79 0.38 -3.18
CA MET A 664 45.91 -0.32 -3.82
C MET A 664 46.04 -1.84 -3.55
N ASP A 665 45.72 -2.57 -4.62
CA ASP A 665 46.43 -3.66 -5.30
C ASP A 665 47.09 -4.80 -4.50
N ASP A 666 46.78 -5.99 -5.00
CA ASP A 666 47.59 -7.21 -5.13
C ASP A 666 48.39 -7.64 -3.90
N PHE A 667 47.96 -8.72 -3.25
CA PHE A 667 48.79 -9.91 -3.02
C PHE A 667 47.87 -11.10 -2.68
N ASP A 668 48.00 -12.13 -3.50
CA ASP A 668 47.57 -13.50 -3.29
C ASP A 668 48.33 -14.06 -2.09
N ASP A 669 47.65 -14.46 -1.02
CA ASP A 669 48.18 -15.38 -0.03
C ASP A 669 47.03 -16.14 0.63
N SER A 670 46.94 -17.41 0.22
CA SER A 670 46.14 -18.48 0.82
C SER A 670 46.67 -18.80 2.21
N ASP A 671 45.94 -18.39 3.25
CA ASP A 671 46.02 -18.98 4.59
C ASP A 671 44.64 -19.55 4.99
N SER A 672 44.49 -20.84 4.68
CA SER A 672 43.52 -21.74 5.27
C SER A 672 43.89 -21.98 6.74
N ASP A 673 43.24 -21.25 7.65
CA ASP A 673 42.98 -21.63 9.06
C ASP A 673 42.04 -20.58 9.67
N TYR A 674 40.83 -20.46 9.10
CA TYR A 674 39.74 -19.75 9.77
C TYR A 674 39.18 -20.64 10.87
N ASN A 675 39.53 -20.35 12.12
CA ASN A 675 38.75 -20.81 13.27
C ASN A 675 37.29 -20.31 13.08
N GLU A 676 36.34 -21.22 12.89
CA GLU A 676 34.89 -20.96 12.82
C GLU A 676 34.31 -20.37 14.12
N ASP A 677 35.12 -20.22 15.18
CA ASP A 677 34.75 -19.59 16.44
C ASP A 677 34.95 -18.06 16.43
N THR A 678 34.50 -17.37 15.38
CA THR A 678 34.10 -15.96 15.58
C THR A 678 32.89 -15.99 16.50
N GLY A 679 33.10 -15.70 17.79
CA GLY A 679 32.14 -15.89 18.88
C GLY A 679 30.68 -15.66 18.45
N LYS A 680 29.89 -16.73 18.51
CA LYS A 680 28.46 -16.70 18.16
C LYS A 680 27.78 -15.56 18.92
N ARG A 681 27.11 -14.67 18.20
CA ARG A 681 26.39 -13.57 18.84
C ARG A 681 25.09 -14.10 19.44
N HIS A 682 24.86 -13.73 20.69
CA HIS A 682 23.65 -14.09 21.41
C HIS A 682 22.83 -12.82 21.71
N PHE A 683 21.52 -12.94 21.57
CA PHE A 683 20.56 -11.88 21.86
C PHE A 683 19.67 -12.28 23.02
N THR A 684 19.20 -11.27 23.75
CA THR A 684 18.16 -11.39 24.77
C THR A 684 17.07 -10.36 24.49
N VAL A 685 15.84 -10.66 24.91
CA VAL A 685 14.71 -9.72 24.78
C VAL A 685 14.93 -8.56 25.77
N GLY A 686 14.62 -7.34 25.34
CA GLY A 686 14.78 -6.14 26.15
C GLY A 686 13.99 -6.19 27.47
N GLU A 687 14.64 -5.78 28.57
CA GLU A 687 14.08 -5.82 29.93
C GLU A 687 13.37 -4.52 30.36
N THR A 688 13.12 -3.58 29.44
CA THR A 688 12.43 -2.33 29.80
C THR A 688 10.96 -2.59 30.14
N GLU A 689 10.40 -1.85 31.12
CA GLU A 689 9.03 -2.06 31.62
C GLU A 689 7.95 -2.00 30.52
N SER A 690 8.18 -1.26 29.44
CA SER A 690 7.27 -1.13 28.29
C SER A 690 7.54 -2.12 27.13
N CYS A 691 8.66 -2.84 27.16
CA CYS A 691 9.04 -3.78 26.12
C CYS A 691 8.05 -4.94 25.92
N PRO A 692 7.55 -5.63 26.97
CA PRO A 692 6.65 -6.77 26.77
C PRO A 692 5.31 -6.36 26.14
N ASP A 693 4.74 -5.22 26.56
CA ASP A 693 3.53 -4.66 25.97
C ASP A 693 3.74 -4.31 24.49
N PHE A 694 4.88 -3.70 24.16
CA PHE A 694 5.20 -3.34 22.79
C PHE A 694 5.46 -4.59 21.92
N PHE A 695 6.15 -5.58 22.46
CA PHE A 695 6.39 -6.87 21.80
C PHE A 695 5.08 -7.59 21.48
N SER A 696 4.17 -7.69 22.46
CA SER A 696 2.83 -8.25 22.25
C SER A 696 2.05 -7.48 21.20
N PHE A 697 2.07 -6.13 21.25
CA PHE A 697 1.45 -5.28 20.24
C PHE A 697 1.97 -5.55 18.81
N LEU A 698 3.29 -5.72 18.64
CA LEU A 698 3.91 -6.03 17.36
C LEU A 698 3.46 -7.40 16.82
N CYS A 699 3.46 -8.43 17.66
CA CYS A 699 2.94 -9.74 17.28
C CYS A 699 1.45 -9.71 16.92
N HIS A 700 0.65 -8.94 17.66
CA HIS A 700 -0.78 -8.74 17.39
C HIS A 700 -1.07 -8.04 16.07
N LEU A 701 -0.16 -7.21 15.57
CA LEU A 701 -0.32 -6.52 14.29
C LEU A 701 -0.27 -7.49 13.10
N LEU A 702 0.57 -8.54 13.16
CA LEU A 702 0.67 -9.59 12.13
C LEU A 702 -0.30 -10.76 12.35
N ARG A 703 -0.81 -10.94 13.57
CA ARG A 703 -1.71 -12.04 13.96
C ARG A 703 -2.88 -12.28 12.99
N PRO A 704 -3.61 -11.27 12.47
CA PRO A 704 -4.72 -11.52 11.55
C PRO A 704 -4.28 -12.22 10.26
N ILE A 705 -3.13 -11.85 9.69
CA ILE A 705 -2.59 -12.43 8.45
C ILE A 705 -2.14 -13.87 8.71
N LEU A 706 -1.37 -14.09 9.77
CA LEU A 706 -0.85 -15.42 10.13
C LEU A 706 -1.96 -16.39 10.51
N LYS A 707 -2.99 -15.93 11.24
CA LYS A 707 -4.19 -16.75 11.54
C LYS A 707 -4.96 -17.13 10.29
N ILE A 708 -5.09 -16.22 9.32
CA ILE A 708 -5.73 -16.56 8.03
C ILE A 708 -4.92 -17.65 7.34
N TYR A 709 -3.59 -17.54 7.27
CA TYR A 709 -2.75 -18.58 6.66
C TYR A 709 -2.84 -19.93 7.38
N ALA A 710 -2.85 -19.93 8.71
CA ALA A 710 -3.04 -21.16 9.49
C ALA A 710 -4.43 -21.79 9.26
N ARG A 711 -5.47 -20.97 9.11
CA ARG A 711 -6.83 -21.45 8.79
C ARG A 711 -6.96 -21.92 7.35
N THR A 712 -6.32 -21.24 6.40
CA THR A 712 -6.25 -21.69 5.01
C THR A 712 -5.55 -23.03 4.93
N ALA A 713 -4.43 -23.22 5.65
CA ALA A 713 -3.78 -24.53 5.75
C ALA A 713 -4.71 -25.61 6.35
N ALA A 714 -5.51 -25.26 7.37
CA ALA A 714 -6.51 -26.19 7.92
C ALA A 714 -7.67 -26.49 6.95
N PHE A 715 -8.05 -25.52 6.12
CA PHE A 715 -9.08 -25.68 5.09
C PHE A 715 -8.65 -26.65 3.98
N LEU A 716 -7.34 -26.79 3.71
CA LEU A 716 -6.82 -27.77 2.75
C LEU A 716 -7.16 -29.22 3.11
N ASN A 717 -7.42 -29.52 4.39
CA ASN A 717 -7.84 -30.84 4.84
C ASN A 717 -9.34 -31.11 4.62
N GLU A 718 -10.14 -30.08 4.32
CA GLU A 718 -11.55 -30.29 3.99
C GLU A 718 -11.69 -30.82 2.56
N SER A 719 -12.56 -31.81 2.36
CA SER A 719 -12.88 -32.38 1.06
C SER A 719 -13.67 -31.37 0.22
N VAL A 720 -12.98 -30.44 -0.42
CA VAL A 720 -13.60 -29.35 -1.19
C VAL A 720 -13.53 -29.67 -2.68
N SER A 721 -14.60 -29.40 -3.43
CA SER A 721 -14.61 -29.54 -4.89
C SER A 721 -13.66 -28.50 -5.50
N TYR A 722 -12.65 -28.97 -6.23
CA TYR A 722 -11.72 -28.15 -6.99
C TYR A 722 -12.44 -27.41 -8.12
N GLY A 723 -12.82 -26.15 -7.87
CA GLY A 723 -13.49 -25.26 -8.82
C GLY A 723 -12.55 -24.19 -9.37
N THR A 724 -13.15 -23.14 -9.92
CA THR A 724 -12.42 -21.93 -10.35
C THR A 724 -11.83 -21.19 -9.14
N GLU A 725 -10.76 -20.39 -9.34
CA GLU A 725 -10.13 -19.60 -8.27
C GLU A 725 -11.15 -18.74 -7.49
N ALA A 726 -12.10 -18.11 -8.19
CA ALA A 726 -13.14 -17.30 -7.56
C ALA A 726 -14.14 -18.11 -6.70
N GLU A 727 -14.44 -19.35 -7.09
CA GLU A 727 -15.28 -20.26 -6.28
C GLU A 727 -14.52 -20.73 -5.04
N TYR A 728 -13.25 -21.07 -5.19
CA TYR A 728 -12.37 -21.45 -4.08
C TYR A 728 -12.22 -20.31 -3.06
N GLU A 729 -12.02 -19.08 -3.52
CA GLU A 729 -11.97 -17.89 -2.66
C GLU A 729 -13.26 -17.67 -1.86
N GLU A 730 -14.44 -17.86 -2.47
CA GLU A 730 -15.72 -17.71 -1.76
C GLU A 730 -15.94 -18.85 -0.75
N GLN A 731 -15.54 -20.08 -1.06
CA GLN A 731 -15.60 -21.20 -0.12
C GLN A 731 -14.65 -21.00 1.07
N LEU A 732 -13.39 -20.63 0.81
CA LEU A 732 -12.43 -20.28 1.86
C LEU A 732 -12.97 -19.16 2.74
N LYS A 733 -13.59 -18.13 2.15
CA LYS A 733 -14.21 -17.05 2.91
C LYS A 733 -15.31 -17.57 3.84
N LEU A 734 -16.22 -18.42 3.37
CA LEU A 734 -17.25 -19.00 4.24
C LEU A 734 -16.64 -19.80 5.39
N PHE A 735 -15.57 -20.55 5.13
CA PHE A 735 -14.82 -21.26 6.16
C PHE A 735 -14.18 -20.31 7.19
N LEU A 736 -13.50 -19.24 6.74
CA LEU A 736 -12.93 -18.23 7.62
C LEU A 736 -13.99 -17.54 8.47
N GLN A 737 -15.18 -17.28 7.92
CA GLN A 737 -16.31 -16.71 8.66
C GLN A 737 -16.84 -17.67 9.73
N LYS A 738 -16.92 -18.97 9.43
CA LYS A 738 -17.29 -20.01 10.39
C LYS A 738 -16.30 -20.06 11.55
N MET A 739 -15.00 -20.11 11.24
CA MET A 739 -13.94 -20.17 12.26
C MET A 739 -13.90 -18.92 13.13
N ALA A 740 -14.04 -17.73 12.54
CA ALA A 740 -14.06 -16.46 13.28
C ALA A 740 -15.23 -16.37 14.27
N ARG A 741 -16.37 -17.01 13.98
CA ARG A 741 -17.51 -17.07 14.92
C ARG A 741 -17.26 -18.01 16.10
N ILE A 742 -16.40 -19.01 15.93
CA ILE A 742 -16.08 -19.99 16.98
C ILE A 742 -15.11 -19.38 17.99
N ASP A 743 -14.06 -18.71 17.51
CA ASP A 743 -13.00 -18.16 18.38
C ASP A 743 -13.12 -16.65 18.64
N GLY A 744 -14.14 -15.99 18.09
CA GLY A 744 -14.39 -14.56 18.27
C GLY A 744 -13.36 -13.65 17.59
N SER A 745 -12.52 -14.18 16.70
CA SER A 745 -11.51 -13.41 15.96
C SER A 745 -12.02 -12.94 14.59
N TYR A 746 -12.97 -12.01 14.65
CA TYR A 746 -13.60 -11.40 13.48
C TYR A 746 -12.63 -10.57 12.62
N GLU A 747 -11.46 -10.19 13.14
CA GLU A 747 -10.38 -9.53 12.40
C GLU A 747 -9.89 -10.35 11.19
N CYS A 748 -10.07 -11.68 11.23
CA CYS A 748 -9.67 -12.61 10.18
C CYS A 748 -10.72 -12.77 9.05
N MET A 749 -11.86 -12.05 9.10
CA MET A 749 -12.94 -12.17 8.10
C MET A 749 -12.75 -11.28 6.87
N ASN A 750 -11.57 -10.69 6.70
CA ASN A 750 -11.31 -9.78 5.59
C ASN A 750 -11.26 -10.53 4.25
N ARG A 751 -12.20 -10.22 3.35
CA ARG A 751 -12.29 -10.83 2.01
C ARG A 751 -11.00 -10.69 1.21
N SER A 752 -10.32 -9.56 1.29
CA SER A 752 -9.10 -9.34 0.51
C SER A 752 -7.94 -10.22 0.97
N LEU A 753 -7.85 -10.50 2.27
CA LEU A 753 -6.82 -11.37 2.83
C LEU A 753 -7.04 -12.85 2.46
N ALA A 754 -8.28 -13.28 2.21
CA ALA A 754 -8.55 -14.61 1.68
C ALA A 754 -7.96 -14.80 0.27
N ALA A 755 -8.15 -13.83 -0.62
CA ALA A 755 -7.55 -13.84 -1.96
C ALA A 755 -6.01 -13.78 -1.90
N VAL A 756 -5.46 -12.99 -0.96
CA VAL A 756 -4.01 -12.99 -0.67
C VAL A 756 -3.54 -14.39 -0.27
N ALA A 757 -4.25 -15.08 0.61
CA ALA A 757 -3.87 -16.41 1.08
C ALA A 757 -3.87 -17.45 -0.06
N VAL A 758 -4.91 -17.48 -0.90
CA VAL A 758 -4.96 -18.37 -2.07
C VAL A 758 -3.77 -18.13 -2.99
N ARG A 759 -3.45 -16.86 -3.29
CA ARG A 759 -2.26 -16.51 -4.08
C ARG A 759 -0.97 -17.01 -3.42
N THR A 760 -0.76 -16.70 -2.15
CA THR A 760 0.46 -17.10 -1.45
C THR A 760 0.65 -18.63 -1.50
N PHE A 761 -0.43 -19.39 -1.35
CA PHE A 761 -0.38 -20.86 -1.43
C PHE A 761 -0.13 -21.37 -2.87
N LYS A 762 -0.56 -20.63 -3.90
CA LYS A 762 -0.17 -20.90 -5.30
C LYS A 762 1.32 -20.60 -5.54
N GLU A 763 1.81 -19.47 -5.02
CA GLU A 763 3.23 -19.08 -5.13
C GLU A 763 4.16 -20.07 -4.40
N LEU A 764 3.69 -20.65 -3.28
CA LEU A 764 4.37 -21.72 -2.55
C LEU A 764 4.25 -23.10 -3.23
N ARG A 765 3.52 -23.21 -4.35
CA ARG A 765 3.15 -24.47 -5.03
C ARG A 765 2.45 -25.51 -4.14
N VAL A 766 1.75 -25.06 -3.10
CA VAL A 766 0.81 -25.90 -2.34
C VAL A 766 -0.45 -26.14 -3.18
N LEU A 767 -0.91 -25.11 -3.88
CA LEU A 767 -1.98 -25.16 -4.87
C LEU A 767 -1.39 -25.02 -6.28
N GLN A 768 -1.86 -25.84 -7.22
CA GLN A 768 -1.48 -25.81 -8.64
C GLN A 768 -2.72 -25.60 -9.51
N GLU A 769 -2.52 -24.92 -10.64
CA GLU A 769 -3.56 -24.77 -11.66
C GLU A 769 -3.47 -25.91 -12.67
N SER A 770 -4.57 -26.63 -12.89
CA SER A 770 -4.72 -27.48 -14.07
C SER A 770 -5.71 -26.83 -15.03
N THR A 771 -5.45 -27.01 -16.33
CA THR A 771 -6.34 -26.54 -17.40
C THR A 771 -7.05 -27.74 -18.01
N ASP A 772 -8.23 -28.07 -17.50
CA ASP A 772 -9.11 -29.07 -18.10
C ASP A 772 -10.28 -28.38 -18.82
N ASP A 773 -10.54 -28.76 -20.07
CA ASP A 773 -11.69 -28.29 -20.88
C ASP A 773 -11.96 -26.77 -20.82
N SER A 774 -10.92 -25.95 -21.05
CA SER A 774 -10.98 -24.47 -21.05
C SER A 774 -11.33 -23.79 -19.72
N LYS A 775 -11.38 -24.53 -18.62
CA LYS A 775 -11.52 -23.99 -17.25
C LYS A 775 -10.24 -24.23 -16.47
N VAL A 776 -9.76 -23.19 -15.79
CA VAL A 776 -8.63 -23.27 -14.87
C VAL A 776 -9.17 -23.72 -13.50
N THR A 777 -8.82 -24.92 -13.07
CA THR A 777 -9.17 -25.46 -11.75
C THR A 777 -7.96 -25.49 -10.84
N LEU A 778 -8.16 -25.24 -9.55
CA LEU A 778 -7.10 -25.31 -8.55
C LEU A 778 -7.07 -26.70 -7.91
N HIS A 779 -5.91 -27.35 -7.85
CA HIS A 779 -5.71 -28.65 -7.19
C HIS A 779 -4.56 -28.58 -6.18
N LEU A 780 -4.55 -29.49 -5.21
CA LEU A 780 -3.40 -29.68 -4.31
C LEU A 780 -2.23 -30.27 -5.08
N SER A 781 -1.01 -29.82 -4.79
CA SER A 781 0.19 -30.43 -5.36
C SER A 781 0.46 -31.82 -4.80
N GLU A 782 1.10 -32.69 -5.58
CA GLU A 782 1.41 -34.08 -5.21
C GLU A 782 2.16 -34.18 -3.87
N THR A 783 2.99 -33.18 -3.55
CA THR A 783 3.74 -33.10 -2.29
C THR A 783 2.84 -32.88 -1.07
N PHE A 784 1.78 -32.09 -1.20
CA PHE A 784 0.85 -31.75 -0.11
C PHE A 784 -0.45 -32.57 -0.15
N SER A 785 -0.54 -33.58 -1.03
CA SER A 785 -1.61 -34.59 -1.01
C SER A 785 -1.57 -35.49 0.23
N SER A 786 -0.42 -35.60 0.91
CA SER A 786 -0.29 -36.33 2.18
C SER A 786 -0.75 -35.47 3.37
N GLU A 787 -1.60 -36.05 4.23
CA GLU A 787 -2.10 -35.40 5.46
C GLU A 787 -0.94 -34.99 6.40
N GLU A 788 0.14 -35.76 6.45
CA GLU A 788 1.32 -35.45 7.26
C GLU A 788 1.98 -34.11 6.86
N ASN A 789 2.10 -33.87 5.56
CA ASN A 789 2.73 -32.65 5.03
C ASN A 789 1.84 -31.42 5.24
N LEU A 790 0.52 -31.59 5.22
CA LEU A 790 -0.44 -30.53 5.57
C LEU A 790 -0.38 -30.19 7.06
N VAL A 791 -0.21 -31.20 7.93
CA VAL A 791 0.01 -30.98 9.37
C VAL A 791 1.33 -30.24 9.62
N LEU A 792 2.40 -30.59 8.92
CA LEU A 792 3.70 -29.89 9.01
C LEU A 792 3.58 -28.42 8.56
N LEU A 793 2.91 -28.16 7.43
CA LEU A 793 2.63 -26.81 6.95
C LEU A 793 1.87 -25.98 8.00
N ARG A 794 0.84 -26.57 8.60
CA ARG A 794 0.06 -25.90 9.65
C ARG A 794 0.90 -25.58 10.88
N LYS A 795 1.69 -26.55 11.38
CA LYS A 795 2.60 -26.34 12.52
C LYS A 795 3.64 -25.26 12.22
N PHE A 796 4.19 -25.25 11.00
CA PHE A 796 5.14 -24.24 10.55
C PHE A 796 4.56 -22.82 10.56
N ILE A 797 3.28 -22.63 10.21
CA ILE A 797 2.66 -21.31 10.28
C ILE A 797 2.32 -20.94 11.73
N GLN A 798 1.84 -21.91 12.52
CA GLN A 798 1.41 -21.71 13.90
C GLN A 798 2.55 -21.27 14.82
N GLN A 799 3.79 -21.68 14.59
CA GLN A 799 4.94 -21.27 15.41
C GLN A 799 5.12 -19.73 15.47
N PHE A 800 4.69 -19.00 14.43
CA PHE A 800 4.83 -17.55 14.36
C PHE A 800 3.64 -16.80 14.98
N ILE A 801 2.57 -17.50 15.36
CA ILE A 801 1.37 -16.89 15.94
C ILE A 801 1.59 -16.74 17.45
N TYR A 802 1.46 -15.50 17.92
CA TYR A 802 1.40 -15.21 19.34
C TYR A 802 -0.03 -15.44 19.85
N ASP A 803 -0.17 -16.29 20.85
CA ASP A 803 -1.41 -16.53 21.58
C ASP A 803 -1.24 -16.05 23.03
N ASP A 804 -2.23 -15.30 23.49
CA ASP A 804 -2.29 -14.65 24.81
C ASP A 804 -2.45 -15.65 25.96
#